data_AF-G2FVP3-F1
#
_entry.id   AF-G2FVP3-F1
#
_cell.length_a   1.000
_cell.length_b   1.000
_cell.length_c   1.000
_cell.angle_alpha   90.00
_cell.angle_beta   90.00
_cell.angle_gamma   90.00
#
_symmetry.space_group_name_H-M   'P 1'
#
loop_
_entity.id
_entity.type
_entity.pdbx_description
1 polymer ?
#
loop_
_entity_poly.entity_id
_entity_poly.type
_entity_poly.pdbx_seq_one_letter_code
_entity_poly.pdbx_strand_id
1 'polypeptide(L)'
;MEKTFRKILESMSIHLYDSLNKIEQQVNKILDTHYTNNFLIHSKEVEKILDKLIPVKEKVAFTKEEIFILLSAIILHDVGLFIPSRYNSVNELREKHAEISADYVNSLSSECKIDTNILLPVAILCRAHSKPQSINNVDEFYQYNGIEIRLRFIGALLSLSDGMEIFSKRVILDRVPDDLSSRRWKSNALISSLSFDPSRWSISLETNTELPSEINSVNNLRDFLQQALTTYIPVLNRNGIYYSTIFVNNVAHRASILPLSSTGIEEVIKIVRSIDLFSNVSSDLDEYCKLHIENQHVGQVKLIKKIMQNVLKNIDKGELYNFYDSWIRFEVLFNMFEIRDHFIHNFETFLLGCYFLESIRTNTPVSLFLNYSYNELIFSWILASTFHDIGYPIEHYSDVRRLITDLYDEFGLYTIAKEIDNVNINKQTLQELYVIHLTINAKFGEEKRINIRVILLNQIMNQLGVDIRHAELILCKLEQNFQHGLVSSCLLIKKILNAKGIDYFSSSYFKLLMAATIAILLHHFDPSDGVPIQINLYSLPIVTLLLICDEIQEWNRPLDDLGLDSFRGRITYKLETITTIVEDNSLIFKVVLFVLDEAGLDEKTVNEKVARMLVTKKDRFNIISQFSDSKARKNISILLKVYFKGNQVYEDVRKLLILKEA
;
A
#
# COMPACT_ATOMS: atom_id res chain seq x y z
N MET A 1 6.37 -14.14 13.56
CA MET A 1 6.27 -12.74 14.02
C MET A 1 7.66 -12.15 14.07
N GLU A 2 7.87 -11.02 13.42
CA GLU A 2 9.13 -10.27 13.48
C GLU A 2 9.32 -9.72 14.91
N LYS A 3 10.45 -10.04 15.54
CA LYS A 3 10.79 -9.55 16.89
C LYS A 3 11.52 -8.22 16.75
N THR A 4 10.78 -7.13 16.90
CA THR A 4 11.34 -5.77 16.96
C THR A 4 11.97 -5.52 18.33
N PHE A 5 12.96 -4.62 18.42
CA PHE A 5 13.57 -4.25 19.69
C PHE A 5 12.54 -3.78 20.72
N ARG A 6 11.55 -3.00 20.29
CA ARG A 6 10.46 -2.52 21.14
C ARG A 6 9.62 -3.65 21.73
N LYS A 7 9.25 -4.67 20.93
CA LYS A 7 8.52 -5.86 21.40
C LYS A 7 9.37 -6.73 22.32
N ILE A 8 10.68 -6.81 22.05
CA ILE A 8 11.62 -7.52 22.94
C ILE A 8 11.67 -6.82 24.29
N LEU A 9 11.83 -5.49 24.33
CA LEU A 9 11.84 -4.71 25.57
C LEU A 9 10.55 -4.88 26.37
N GLU A 10 9.40 -4.75 25.72
CA GLU A 10 8.08 -4.96 26.32
C GLU A 10 7.99 -6.34 27.00
N SER A 11 8.46 -7.38 26.32
CA SER A 11 8.45 -8.76 26.85
C SER A 11 9.44 -8.99 28.00
N MET A 12 10.57 -8.26 28.03
CA MET A 12 11.60 -8.42 29.06
C MET A 12 11.37 -7.55 30.29
N SER A 13 10.73 -6.38 30.13
CA SER A 13 10.53 -5.41 31.19
C SER A 13 9.47 -4.36 30.84
N ILE A 14 8.25 -4.59 31.30
CA ILE A 14 7.14 -3.64 31.17
C ILE A 14 7.49 -2.26 31.77
N HIS A 15 8.25 -2.22 32.87
CA HIS A 15 8.64 -0.95 33.51
C HIS A 15 9.56 -0.09 32.62
N LEU A 16 10.54 -0.69 31.95
CA LEU A 16 11.42 0.05 31.03
C LEU A 16 10.67 0.44 29.76
N TYR A 17 9.77 -0.41 29.28
CA TYR A 17 8.88 -0.09 28.17
C TYR A 17 7.97 1.11 28.48
N ASP A 18 7.34 1.15 29.66
CA ASP A 18 6.54 2.29 30.11
C ASP A 18 7.40 3.56 30.23
N SER A 19 8.65 3.42 30.67
CA SER A 19 9.60 4.53 30.75
C SER A 19 9.96 5.08 29.37
N LEU A 20 10.11 4.19 28.37
CA LEU A 20 10.34 4.57 26.97
C LEU A 20 9.13 5.35 26.42
N ASN A 21 7.91 4.87 26.68
CA ASN A 21 6.68 5.56 26.27
C ASN A 21 6.55 6.95 26.90
N LYS A 22 6.98 7.12 28.17
CA LYS A 22 7.03 8.45 28.81
C LYS A 22 8.01 9.39 28.13
N ILE A 23 9.18 8.89 27.71
CA ILE A 23 10.16 9.69 26.94
C ILE A 23 9.52 10.15 25.62
N GLU A 24 8.91 9.22 24.87
CA GLU A 24 8.23 9.53 23.61
C GLU A 24 7.09 10.56 23.81
N GLN A 25 6.34 10.47 24.91
CA GLN A 25 5.32 11.46 25.28
C GLN A 25 5.89 12.85 25.59
N GLN A 26 7.05 12.96 26.26
CA GLN A 26 7.65 14.28 26.50
C GLN A 26 8.18 14.91 25.21
N VAL A 27 8.77 14.10 24.33
CA VAL A 27 9.19 14.57 23.01
C VAL A 27 7.99 15.11 22.22
N ASN A 28 6.85 14.38 22.21
CA ASN A 28 5.63 14.86 21.56
C ASN A 28 5.20 16.24 22.08
N LYS A 29 5.28 16.50 23.39
CA LYS A 29 4.92 17.82 23.94
C LYS A 29 5.82 18.94 23.43
N ILE A 30 7.11 18.67 23.20
CA ILE A 30 8.02 19.65 22.60
C ILE A 30 7.60 19.92 21.15
N LEU A 31 7.31 18.87 20.39
CA LEU A 31 6.92 18.99 18.99
C LEU A 31 5.59 19.74 18.82
N ASP A 32 4.56 19.40 19.62
CA ASP A 32 3.23 20.01 19.59
C ASP A 32 3.25 21.54 19.75
N THR A 33 4.29 22.06 20.41
CA THR A 33 4.38 23.50 20.66
C THR A 33 4.93 24.31 19.49
N HIS A 34 5.76 23.70 18.62
CA HIS A 34 6.61 24.50 17.73
C HIS A 34 6.93 23.89 16.35
N TYR A 35 6.68 22.61 16.08
CA TYR A 35 7.19 21.94 14.87
C TYR A 35 6.29 20.80 14.35
N THR A 36 6.50 20.41 13.09
CA THR A 36 5.81 19.27 12.47
C THR A 36 6.24 17.95 13.12
N ASN A 37 5.35 16.95 13.12
CA ASN A 37 5.56 15.61 13.73
C ASN A 37 6.66 14.75 13.05
N ASN A 38 7.42 15.33 12.12
CA ASN A 38 8.42 14.65 11.29
C ASN A 38 9.59 14.09 12.11
N PHE A 39 9.85 14.63 13.29
CA PHE A 39 10.89 14.12 14.19
C PHE A 39 10.64 12.67 14.63
N LEU A 40 9.42 12.36 15.12
CA LEU A 40 9.12 11.00 15.56
C LEU A 40 9.01 10.03 14.39
N ILE A 41 8.68 10.52 13.20
CA ILE A 41 8.74 9.73 11.96
C ILE A 41 10.20 9.34 11.71
N HIS A 42 11.14 10.30 11.76
CA HIS A 42 12.59 10.04 11.64
C HIS A 42 13.06 8.99 12.66
N SER A 43 12.81 9.20 13.96
CA SER A 43 13.21 8.23 15.00
C SER A 43 12.61 6.84 14.77
N LYS A 44 11.36 6.74 14.27
CA LYS A 44 10.73 5.45 13.95
C LYS A 44 11.36 4.78 12.74
N GLU A 45 11.77 5.53 11.72
CA GLU A 45 12.50 4.99 10.58
C GLU A 45 13.91 4.52 10.98
N VAL A 46 14.61 5.26 11.84
CA VAL A 46 15.89 4.82 12.43
C VAL A 46 15.71 3.53 13.24
N GLU A 47 14.63 3.41 14.03
CA GLU A 47 14.28 2.18 14.76
C GLU A 47 14.02 1.00 13.80
N LYS A 48 13.29 1.22 12.71
CA LYS A 48 13.04 0.20 11.67
C LYS A 48 14.34 -0.24 10.98
N ILE A 49 15.24 0.70 10.69
CA ILE A 49 16.55 0.41 10.10
C ILE A 49 17.37 -0.43 11.06
N LEU A 50 17.44 -0.06 12.34
CA LEU A 50 18.12 -0.85 13.37
C LEU A 50 17.56 -2.28 13.45
N ASP A 51 16.23 -2.42 13.40
CA ASP A 51 15.56 -3.71 13.42
C ASP A 51 15.91 -4.60 12.21
N LYS A 52 16.17 -4.00 11.05
CA LYS A 52 16.60 -4.71 9.83
C LYS A 52 18.10 -5.01 9.81
N LEU A 53 18.90 -4.11 10.37
CA LEU A 53 20.36 -4.21 10.47
C LEU A 53 20.77 -5.39 11.37
N ILE A 54 20.05 -5.64 12.45
CA ILE A 54 20.43 -6.68 13.43
C ILE A 54 19.58 -7.93 13.19
N PRO A 55 20.18 -9.09 12.85
CA PRO A 55 19.39 -10.29 12.63
C PRO A 55 18.82 -10.82 13.95
N VAL A 56 17.71 -11.55 13.87
CA VAL A 56 16.89 -11.94 15.04
C VAL A 56 17.70 -12.73 16.09
N LYS A 57 18.68 -13.53 15.64
CA LYS A 57 19.52 -14.34 16.54
C LYS A 57 20.54 -13.49 17.33
N GLU A 58 20.91 -12.31 16.84
CA GLU A 58 21.77 -11.37 17.54
C GLU A 58 20.96 -10.44 18.45
N LYS A 59 19.72 -10.10 18.11
CA LYS A 59 18.85 -9.26 18.96
C LYS A 59 18.64 -9.85 20.36
N VAL A 60 18.58 -11.18 20.48
CA VAL A 60 18.39 -11.85 21.78
C VAL A 60 19.60 -11.76 22.71
N ALA A 61 20.75 -11.33 22.19
CA ALA A 61 21.95 -11.11 23.00
C ALA A 61 21.98 -9.73 23.70
N PHE A 62 20.98 -8.88 23.46
CA PHE A 62 20.86 -7.59 24.13
C PHE A 62 20.20 -7.73 25.49
N THR A 63 20.74 -7.04 26.49
CA THR A 63 20.06 -6.89 27.78
C THR A 63 18.89 -5.91 27.65
N LYS A 64 17.90 -5.99 28.55
CA LYS A 64 16.77 -5.04 28.55
C LYS A 64 17.24 -3.59 28.75
N GLU A 65 18.31 -3.38 29.51
CA GLU A 65 18.94 -2.08 29.73
C GLU A 65 19.58 -1.54 28.45
N GLU A 66 20.32 -2.37 27.70
CA GLU A 66 20.88 -1.98 26.40
C GLU A 66 19.78 -1.60 25.40
N ILE A 67 18.71 -2.38 25.32
CA ILE A 67 17.58 -2.08 24.42
C ILE A 67 16.92 -0.77 24.83
N PHE A 68 16.66 -0.57 26.13
CA PHE A 68 16.07 0.67 26.63
C PHE A 68 16.95 1.89 26.30
N ILE A 69 18.26 1.82 26.56
CA ILE A 69 19.21 2.90 26.29
C ILE A 69 19.26 3.21 24.80
N LEU A 70 19.35 2.19 23.95
CA LEU A 70 19.41 2.34 22.50
C LEU A 70 18.15 2.98 21.93
N LEU A 71 16.96 2.46 22.29
CA LEU A 71 15.69 3.03 21.82
C LEU A 71 15.46 4.45 22.35
N SER A 72 15.83 4.73 23.61
CA SER A 72 15.75 6.08 24.17
C SER A 72 16.67 7.05 23.43
N ALA A 73 17.90 6.63 23.08
CA ALA A 73 18.82 7.44 22.32
C ALA A 73 18.33 7.68 20.88
N ILE A 74 17.69 6.70 20.23
CA ILE A 74 17.04 6.88 18.92
C ILE A 74 15.93 7.94 18.99
N ILE A 75 15.11 7.93 20.05
CA ILE A 75 14.05 8.94 20.25
C ILE A 75 14.63 10.32 20.57
N LEU A 76 15.82 10.42 21.16
CA LEU A 76 16.34 11.68 21.71
C LEU A 76 17.52 12.28 20.95
N HIS A 77 18.17 11.57 20.03
CA HIS A 77 19.43 12.02 19.41
C HIS A 77 19.34 13.39 18.72
N ASP A 78 18.22 13.66 18.05
CA ASP A 78 18.00 14.91 17.30
C ASP A 78 17.09 15.92 18.03
N VAL A 79 16.65 15.64 19.27
CA VAL A 79 15.69 16.51 20.00
C VAL A 79 16.22 17.95 20.18
N GLY A 80 17.54 18.10 20.25
CA GLY A 80 18.22 19.39 20.32
C GLY A 80 17.97 20.30 19.12
N LEU A 81 17.57 19.76 17.96
CA LEU A 81 17.15 20.57 16.79
C LEU A 81 15.81 21.28 17.01
N PHE A 82 15.01 20.83 17.98
CA PHE A 82 13.64 21.27 18.23
C PHE A 82 13.50 22.04 19.54
N ILE A 83 14.54 22.08 20.36
CA ILE A 83 14.54 22.86 21.60
C ILE A 83 14.76 24.32 21.21
N PRO A 84 13.80 25.23 21.55
CA PRO A 84 13.92 26.66 21.24
C PRO A 84 15.21 27.21 21.82
N SER A 85 16.17 27.45 20.95
CA SER A 85 17.52 27.76 21.35
C SER A 85 17.85 29.22 21.09
N ARG A 86 18.78 29.77 21.89
CA ARG A 86 19.26 31.15 21.80
C ARG A 86 20.32 31.34 20.69
N TYR A 87 20.45 30.39 19.75
CA TYR A 87 21.51 30.46 18.74
C TYR A 87 21.16 31.44 17.63
N ASN A 88 22.20 32.08 17.10
CA ASN A 88 22.04 33.14 16.11
C ASN A 88 21.82 32.59 14.69
N SER A 89 22.04 31.29 14.46
CA SER A 89 21.88 30.66 13.15
C SER A 89 21.51 29.17 13.24
N VAL A 90 20.91 28.66 12.17
CA VAL A 90 20.58 27.22 12.03
C VAL A 90 21.84 26.35 11.94
N ASN A 91 22.93 26.87 11.37
CA ASN A 91 24.19 26.14 11.29
C ASN A 91 24.80 25.96 12.68
N GLU A 92 24.78 26.99 13.52
CA GLU A 92 25.23 26.86 14.91
C GLU A 92 24.37 25.85 15.70
N LEU A 93 23.04 25.88 15.50
CA LEU A 93 22.14 24.89 16.09
C LEU A 93 22.48 23.46 15.62
N ARG A 94 22.72 23.25 14.32
CA ARG A 94 23.13 21.95 13.78
C ARG A 94 24.52 21.53 14.23
N GLU A 95 25.44 22.44 14.50
CA GLU A 95 26.75 22.07 15.05
C GLU A 95 26.64 21.61 16.50
N LYS A 96 25.68 22.18 17.26
CA LYS A 96 25.51 21.93 18.70
C LYS A 96 24.35 21.00 19.06
N HIS A 97 23.52 20.55 18.11
CA HIS A 97 22.30 19.76 18.40
C HIS A 97 22.59 18.52 19.25
N ALA A 98 23.68 17.80 18.97
CA ALA A 98 24.07 16.63 19.76
C ALA A 98 24.39 16.96 21.23
N GLU A 99 25.00 18.12 21.50
CA GLU A 99 25.25 18.59 22.87
C GLU A 99 23.93 18.99 23.57
N ILE A 100 23.07 19.71 22.86
CA ILE A 100 21.76 20.15 23.36
C ILE A 100 20.84 18.95 23.65
N SER A 101 20.82 17.96 22.76
CA SER A 101 20.09 16.70 22.95
C SER A 101 20.55 15.97 24.21
N ALA A 102 21.87 15.90 24.43
CA ALA A 102 22.44 15.28 25.63
C ALA A 102 22.06 16.05 26.91
N ASP A 103 22.08 17.38 26.86
CA ASP A 103 21.69 18.23 27.99
C ASP A 103 20.20 18.08 28.32
N TYR A 104 19.34 17.96 27.30
CA TYR A 104 17.92 17.67 27.47
C TYR A 104 17.67 16.28 28.07
N VAL A 105 18.42 15.25 27.66
CA VAL A 105 18.31 13.92 28.27
C VAL A 105 18.55 13.98 29.78
N ASN A 106 19.47 14.84 30.23
CA ASN A 106 19.75 15.01 31.66
C ASN A 106 18.58 15.68 32.42
N SER A 107 17.78 16.54 31.78
CA SER A 107 16.61 17.16 32.43
C SER A 107 15.44 16.19 32.58
N LEU A 108 15.32 15.19 31.69
CA LEU A 108 14.24 14.19 31.68
C LEU A 108 14.11 13.36 32.95
N SER A 109 15.20 13.17 33.71
CA SER A 109 15.16 12.37 34.94
C SER A 109 14.10 12.89 35.93
N SER A 110 14.03 14.22 36.08
CA SER A 110 13.06 14.87 36.96
C SER A 110 11.62 14.83 36.43
N GLU A 111 11.44 14.98 35.12
CA GLU A 111 10.13 15.08 34.47
C GLU A 111 9.45 13.73 34.29
N CYS A 112 10.21 12.70 33.91
CA CYS A 112 9.70 11.35 33.64
C CYS A 112 9.80 10.42 34.86
N LYS A 113 10.46 10.85 35.94
CA LYS A 113 10.81 10.02 37.11
C LYS A 113 11.59 8.76 36.71
N ILE A 114 12.58 8.94 35.83
CA ILE A 114 13.48 7.88 35.37
C ILE A 114 14.81 8.01 36.11
N ASP A 115 15.39 6.88 36.52
CA ASP A 115 16.70 6.83 37.19
C ASP A 115 17.75 7.61 36.38
N THR A 116 18.41 8.58 37.00
CA THR A 116 19.44 9.38 36.33
C THR A 116 20.60 8.51 35.83
N ASN A 117 20.91 7.40 36.52
CA ASN A 117 22.03 6.53 36.16
C ASN A 117 21.80 5.78 34.83
N ILE A 118 20.55 5.46 34.48
CA ILE A 118 20.25 4.82 33.18
C ILE A 118 20.09 5.84 32.04
N LEU A 119 19.85 7.11 32.36
CA LEU A 119 19.79 8.20 31.36
C LEU A 119 21.17 8.77 31.02
N LEU A 120 22.16 8.66 31.92
CA LEU A 120 23.53 9.08 31.63
C LEU A 120 24.11 8.43 30.35
N PRO A 121 24.03 7.10 30.15
CA PRO A 121 24.50 6.49 28.90
C PRO A 121 23.70 6.98 27.68
N VAL A 122 22.38 7.25 27.81
CA VAL A 122 21.57 7.83 26.72
C VAL A 122 22.14 9.20 26.31
N ALA A 123 22.45 10.07 27.27
CA ALA A 123 23.03 11.38 27.01
C ALA A 123 24.41 11.29 26.33
N ILE A 124 25.25 10.32 26.74
CA ILE A 124 26.56 10.05 26.12
C ILE A 124 26.37 9.67 24.64
N LEU A 125 25.42 8.78 24.33
CA LEU A 125 25.13 8.37 22.95
C LEU A 125 24.59 9.53 22.12
N CYS A 126 23.65 10.32 22.65
CA CYS A 126 23.14 11.52 21.97
C CYS A 126 24.26 12.52 21.69
N ARG A 127 25.26 12.68 22.56
CA ARG A 127 26.40 13.56 22.29
C ARG A 127 27.33 13.01 21.20
N ALA A 128 27.51 11.70 21.16
CA ALA A 128 28.47 11.05 20.27
C ALA A 128 27.93 10.77 18.86
N HIS A 129 26.61 10.81 18.64
CA HIS A 129 26.02 10.25 17.41
C HIS A 129 26.39 11.01 16.12
N SER A 130 26.59 12.34 16.20
CA SER A 130 26.64 13.23 15.03
C SER A 130 27.92 13.16 14.20
N LYS A 131 29.02 12.61 14.74
CA LYS A 131 30.30 12.49 14.05
C LYS A 131 30.82 11.06 14.19
N PRO A 132 31.09 10.34 13.09
CA PRO A 132 31.56 8.95 13.17
C PRO A 132 32.77 8.74 14.06
N GLN A 133 33.70 9.70 14.11
CA GLN A 133 34.91 9.60 14.94
C GLN A 133 34.62 9.74 16.44
N SER A 134 33.52 10.39 16.83
CA SER A 134 33.15 10.61 18.23
C SER A 134 32.85 9.30 18.95
N ILE A 135 32.43 8.25 18.24
CA ILE A 135 32.15 6.94 18.85
C ILE A 135 33.41 6.32 19.49
N ASN A 136 34.59 6.63 18.97
CA ASN A 136 35.85 6.12 19.50
C ASN A 136 36.17 6.70 20.89
N ASN A 137 35.55 7.84 21.22
CA ASN A 137 35.67 8.48 22.53
C ASN A 137 34.62 7.98 23.54
N VAL A 138 33.65 7.17 23.10
CA VAL A 138 32.68 6.54 24.00
C VAL A 138 33.34 5.35 24.67
N ASP A 139 33.17 5.19 25.98
CA ASP A 139 33.69 4.04 26.72
C ASP A 139 33.14 2.73 26.16
N GLU A 140 33.97 1.68 26.14
CA GLU A 140 33.55 0.37 25.62
C GLU A 140 32.34 -0.17 26.41
N PHE A 141 32.37 0.03 27.73
CA PHE A 141 31.37 -0.48 28.66
C PHE A 141 30.93 0.59 29.66
N TYR A 142 29.69 0.49 30.12
CA TYR A 142 29.12 1.30 31.19
C TYR A 142 28.49 0.39 32.26
N GLN A 143 28.77 0.64 33.53
CA GLN A 143 28.28 -0.17 34.64
C GLN A 143 26.98 0.43 35.21
N TYR A 144 25.89 -0.35 35.20
CA TYR A 144 24.60 0.06 35.77
C TYR A 144 24.00 -1.09 36.58
N ASN A 145 23.84 -0.91 37.89
CA ASN A 145 23.29 -1.92 38.80
C ASN A 145 23.98 -3.30 38.69
N GLY A 146 25.29 -3.31 38.49
CA GLY A 146 26.10 -4.54 38.32
C GLY A 146 25.95 -5.21 36.95
N ILE A 147 25.23 -4.59 36.01
CA ILE A 147 25.12 -5.01 34.62
C ILE A 147 26.11 -4.18 33.80
N GLU A 148 26.90 -4.89 32.99
CA GLU A 148 27.79 -4.28 32.02
C GLU A 148 27.04 -4.01 30.71
N ILE A 149 26.90 -2.73 30.36
CA ILE A 149 26.26 -2.26 29.13
C ILE A 149 27.34 -2.00 28.08
N ARG A 150 27.23 -2.57 26.89
CA ARG A 150 28.18 -2.37 25.78
C ARG A 150 27.97 -1.02 25.09
N LEU A 151 28.33 0.07 25.78
CA LEU A 151 27.95 1.42 25.41
C LEU A 151 28.45 1.83 24.01
N ARG A 152 29.74 1.59 23.71
CA ARG A 152 30.31 1.88 22.39
C ARG A 152 29.63 1.10 21.27
N PHE A 153 29.24 -0.15 21.53
CA PHE A 153 28.56 -0.99 20.56
C PHE A 153 27.18 -0.46 20.20
N ILE A 154 26.33 -0.17 21.19
CA ILE A 154 24.99 0.38 20.93
C ILE A 154 25.06 1.79 20.35
N GLY A 155 26.09 2.58 20.68
CA GLY A 155 26.33 3.87 20.04
C GLY A 155 26.71 3.75 18.56
N ALA A 156 27.56 2.78 18.20
CA ALA A 156 27.90 2.51 16.80
C ALA A 156 26.67 2.09 15.99
N LEU A 157 25.75 1.32 16.59
CA LEU A 157 24.48 0.94 15.97
C LEU A 157 23.54 2.12 15.76
N LEU A 158 23.42 3.03 16.74
CA LEU A 158 22.66 4.28 16.59
C LEU A 158 23.22 5.11 15.43
N SER A 159 24.51 5.42 15.46
CA SER A 159 25.14 6.26 14.42
C SER A 159 25.07 5.63 13.03
N LEU A 160 25.20 4.31 12.91
CA LEU A 160 25.03 3.63 11.63
C LEU A 160 23.57 3.68 11.16
N SER A 161 22.60 3.45 12.06
CA SER A 161 21.18 3.43 11.68
C SER A 161 20.67 4.82 11.30
N ASP A 162 21.06 5.87 12.04
CA ASP A 162 20.75 7.27 11.67
C ASP A 162 21.43 7.69 10.37
N GLY A 163 22.70 7.29 10.18
CA GLY A 163 23.40 7.52 8.92
C GLY A 163 22.74 6.82 7.72
N MET A 164 22.04 5.69 7.94
CA MET A 164 21.32 4.93 6.92
C MET A 164 19.88 5.41 6.70
N GLU A 165 19.38 6.31 7.53
CA GLU A 165 18.13 7.03 7.27
C GLU A 165 18.43 8.11 6.21
N ILE A 166 18.55 7.62 4.96
CA ILE A 166 18.91 8.40 3.76
C ILE A 166 17.79 8.41 2.72
N PHE A 167 16.58 8.06 3.12
CA PHE A 167 15.44 8.02 2.21
C PHE A 167 14.90 9.43 1.90
N SER A 168 14.24 9.55 0.75
CA SER A 168 13.51 10.75 0.29
C SER A 168 12.51 11.31 1.31
N LYS A 169 12.11 10.50 2.31
CA LYS A 169 11.20 10.87 3.40
C LYS A 169 11.85 11.67 4.53
N ARG A 170 13.17 11.89 4.51
CA ARG A 170 13.82 12.81 5.45
C ARG A 170 13.40 14.24 5.11
N VAL A 171 12.28 14.67 5.70
CA VAL A 171 11.73 16.01 5.50
C VAL A 171 12.80 17.02 5.91
N ILE A 172 13.19 17.88 4.98
CA ILE A 172 14.11 18.97 5.26
C ILE A 172 13.43 19.85 6.31
N LEU A 173 14.08 20.11 7.44
CA LEU A 173 13.65 21.21 8.31
C LEU A 173 13.62 22.50 7.48
N ASP A 174 12.42 23.03 7.22
CA ASP A 174 12.04 24.07 6.23
C ASP A 174 12.80 25.40 6.29
N ARG A 175 13.82 25.52 7.13
CA ARG A 175 14.54 26.76 7.43
C ARG A 175 15.99 26.79 6.93
N VAL A 176 16.42 25.86 6.08
CA VAL A 176 17.84 25.80 5.67
C VAL A 176 18.03 26.05 4.17
N PRO A 177 18.16 27.32 3.76
CA PRO A 177 18.71 27.67 2.45
C PRO A 177 20.23 27.45 2.49
N ASP A 178 20.66 26.19 2.50
CA ASP A 178 22.05 25.83 2.26
C ASP A 178 22.12 24.88 1.05
N ASP A 179 23.05 25.20 0.14
CA ASP A 179 23.38 24.40 -1.04
C ASP A 179 23.80 22.98 -0.65
N LEU A 180 24.42 22.80 0.53
CA LEU A 180 24.87 21.49 1.02
C LEU A 180 23.70 20.58 1.42
N SER A 181 22.69 21.09 2.13
CA SER A 181 21.50 20.29 2.47
C SER A 181 20.71 19.95 1.22
N SER A 182 20.60 20.89 0.28
CA SER A 182 19.90 20.68 -0.99
C SER A 182 20.57 19.59 -1.84
N ARG A 183 21.91 19.57 -1.89
CA ARG A 183 22.65 18.52 -2.61
C ARG A 183 22.51 17.15 -1.95
N ARG A 184 22.63 17.07 -0.62
CA ARG A 184 22.44 15.80 0.11
C ARG A 184 21.03 15.26 -0.05
N TRP A 185 20.03 16.13 0.06
CA TRP A 185 18.64 15.74 -0.15
C TRP A 185 18.40 15.21 -1.57
N LYS A 186 18.94 15.88 -2.60
CA LYS A 186 18.88 15.37 -3.98
C LYS A 186 19.51 13.98 -4.10
N SER A 187 20.67 13.74 -3.48
CA SER A 187 21.27 12.39 -3.46
C SER A 187 20.38 11.35 -2.76
N ASN A 188 19.79 11.71 -1.63
CA ASN A 188 18.91 10.84 -0.84
C ASN A 188 17.62 10.50 -1.61
N ALA A 189 17.05 11.48 -2.33
CA ALA A 189 15.87 11.30 -3.16
C ALA A 189 16.06 10.30 -4.31
N LEU A 190 17.31 10.03 -4.70
CA LEU A 190 17.64 9.05 -5.73
C LEU A 190 17.68 7.61 -5.20
N ILE A 191 17.65 7.40 -3.88
CA ILE A 191 17.66 6.08 -3.26
C ILE A 191 16.22 5.58 -3.14
N SER A 192 15.89 4.54 -3.90
CA SER A 192 14.55 3.95 -3.92
C SER A 192 14.35 2.92 -2.83
N SER A 193 15.42 2.22 -2.39
CA SER A 193 15.33 1.22 -1.33
C SER A 193 16.68 1.00 -0.62
N LEU A 194 16.63 0.49 0.62
CA LEU A 194 17.78 0.04 1.41
C LEU A 194 17.54 -1.41 1.82
N SER A 195 18.50 -2.28 1.52
CA SER A 195 18.42 -3.69 1.89
C SER A 195 19.67 -4.15 2.64
N PHE A 196 19.43 -5.08 3.57
CA PHE A 196 20.45 -5.68 4.42
C PHE A 196 20.48 -7.18 4.14
N ASP A 197 21.67 -7.71 3.85
CA ASP A 197 21.90 -9.15 3.69
C ASP A 197 22.80 -9.66 4.82
N PRO A 198 22.22 -10.18 5.92
CA PRO A 198 22.97 -10.80 7.02
C PRO A 198 23.78 -12.04 6.63
N SER A 199 23.48 -12.70 5.51
CA SER A 199 24.22 -13.89 5.09
C SER A 199 25.58 -13.52 4.49
N ARG A 200 25.64 -12.36 3.83
CA ARG A 200 26.85 -11.79 3.23
C ARG A 200 27.44 -10.64 4.02
N TRP A 201 26.72 -10.17 5.05
CA TRP A 201 27.03 -8.96 5.80
C TRP A 201 27.27 -7.75 4.89
N SER A 202 26.33 -7.55 3.96
CA SER A 202 26.36 -6.44 3.02
C SER A 202 25.12 -5.57 3.12
N ILE A 203 25.30 -4.29 2.85
CA ILE A 203 24.25 -3.29 2.74
C ILE A 203 24.12 -2.93 1.26
N SER A 204 22.90 -2.79 0.74
CA SER A 204 22.67 -2.38 -0.64
C SER A 204 21.75 -1.17 -0.69
N LEU A 205 22.20 -0.15 -1.42
CA LEU A 205 21.44 1.04 -1.79
C LEU A 205 20.87 0.82 -3.19
N GLU A 206 19.56 0.81 -3.34
CA GLU A 206 18.91 0.72 -4.64
C GLU A 206 18.59 2.11 -5.17
N THR A 207 18.86 2.35 -6.45
CA THR A 207 18.55 3.62 -7.12
C THR A 207 17.86 3.40 -8.45
N ASN A 208 16.96 4.30 -8.82
CA ASN A 208 16.15 4.23 -10.05
C ASN A 208 16.60 5.22 -11.13
N THR A 209 17.80 5.81 -11.01
CA THR A 209 18.30 6.78 -12.00
C THR A 209 19.25 6.18 -13.03
N GLU A 210 19.08 6.55 -14.30
CA GLU A 210 20.03 6.26 -15.38
C GLU A 210 21.02 7.42 -15.62
N LEU A 211 20.78 8.59 -15.03
CA LEU A 211 21.58 9.78 -15.30
C LEU A 211 22.96 9.63 -14.64
N PRO A 212 24.08 9.70 -15.40
CA PRO A 212 25.42 9.53 -14.83
C PRO A 212 25.75 10.50 -13.68
N SER A 213 25.22 11.73 -13.73
CA SER A 213 25.39 12.73 -12.67
C SER A 213 24.69 12.34 -11.36
N GLU A 214 23.54 11.69 -11.47
CA GLU A 214 22.75 11.23 -10.33
C GLU A 214 23.37 9.95 -9.74
N ILE A 215 23.83 9.02 -10.58
CA ILE A 215 24.61 7.85 -10.17
C ILE A 215 25.88 8.27 -9.40
N ASN A 216 26.60 9.29 -9.88
CA ASN A 216 27.75 9.84 -9.16
C ASN A 216 27.35 10.43 -7.79
N SER A 217 26.19 11.06 -7.71
CA SER A 217 25.67 11.63 -6.47
C SER A 217 25.31 10.54 -5.44
N VAL A 218 24.77 9.41 -5.90
CA VAL A 218 24.52 8.21 -5.07
C VAL A 218 25.83 7.53 -4.65
N ASN A 219 26.81 7.42 -5.55
CA ASN A 219 28.12 6.85 -5.21
C ASN A 219 28.87 7.67 -4.15
N ASN A 220 28.79 9.00 -4.22
CA ASN A 220 29.34 9.88 -3.18
C ASN A 220 28.68 9.63 -1.81
N LEU A 221 27.37 9.41 -1.79
CA LEU A 221 26.64 9.05 -0.58
C LEU A 221 27.06 7.69 -0.05
N ARG A 222 27.18 6.67 -0.93
CA ARG A 222 27.73 5.36 -0.58
C ARG A 222 29.10 5.49 0.06
N ASP A 223 30.01 6.28 -0.51
CA ASP A 223 31.37 6.44 0.00
C ASP A 223 31.41 7.09 1.38
N PHE A 224 30.57 8.10 1.60
CA PHE A 224 30.36 8.70 2.91
C PHE A 224 29.89 7.66 3.95
N LEU A 225 28.89 6.86 3.61
CA LEU A 225 28.38 5.81 4.49
C LEU A 225 29.41 4.69 4.71
N GLN A 226 30.19 4.35 3.69
CA GLN A 226 31.22 3.32 3.76
C GLN A 226 32.35 3.77 4.68
N GLN A 227 32.70 5.06 4.67
CA GLN A 227 33.66 5.64 5.61
C GLN A 227 33.14 5.57 7.05
N ALA A 228 31.86 5.90 7.28
CA ALA A 228 31.24 5.75 8.59
C ALA A 228 31.24 4.28 9.06
N LEU A 229 30.79 3.35 8.20
CA LEU A 229 30.79 1.92 8.48
C LEU A 229 32.20 1.41 8.83
N THR A 230 33.23 1.84 8.09
CA THR A 230 34.63 1.46 8.33
C THR A 230 35.09 1.85 9.74
N THR A 231 34.62 2.99 10.25
CA THR A 231 34.90 3.44 11.62
C THR A 231 34.28 2.49 12.66
N TYR A 232 33.12 1.91 12.35
CA TYR A 232 32.36 1.07 13.27
C TYR A 232 32.72 -0.42 13.20
N ILE A 233 33.29 -0.91 12.10
CA ILE A 233 33.65 -2.33 11.89
C ILE A 233 34.33 -2.99 13.11
N PRO A 234 35.37 -2.40 13.74
CA PRO A 234 36.03 -3.05 14.87
C PRO A 234 35.12 -3.27 16.10
N VAL A 235 34.14 -2.39 16.29
CA VAL A 235 33.17 -2.48 17.41
C VAL A 235 32.06 -3.47 17.06
N LEU A 236 31.54 -3.41 15.82
CA LEU A 236 30.49 -4.30 15.34
C LEU A 236 30.96 -5.77 15.30
N ASN A 237 32.15 -6.02 14.75
CA ASN A 237 32.70 -7.38 14.60
C ASN A 237 32.89 -8.09 15.95
N ARG A 238 33.33 -7.37 16.98
CA ARG A 238 33.47 -7.91 18.35
C ARG A 238 32.15 -8.36 18.96
N ASN A 239 31.03 -7.87 18.43
CA ASN A 239 29.68 -8.13 18.91
C ASN A 239 28.84 -8.97 17.92
N GLY A 240 29.48 -9.65 16.97
CA GLY A 240 28.82 -10.58 16.06
C GLY A 240 28.10 -9.94 14.87
N ILE A 241 28.32 -8.65 14.62
CA ILE A 241 27.77 -7.93 13.45
C ILE A 241 28.92 -7.65 12.49
N TYR A 242 28.88 -8.22 11.27
CA TYR A 242 30.06 -8.22 10.37
C TYR A 242 29.91 -7.39 9.10
N TYR A 243 29.03 -6.38 9.09
CA TYR A 243 28.84 -5.54 7.89
C TYR A 243 30.13 -4.86 7.47
N SER A 244 30.59 -5.12 6.24
CA SER A 244 31.86 -4.58 5.75
C SER A 244 31.72 -3.69 4.51
N THR A 245 30.63 -3.82 3.77
CA THR A 245 30.52 -3.23 2.43
C THR A 245 29.12 -2.74 2.12
N ILE A 246 29.05 -1.57 1.50
CA ILE A 246 27.84 -0.95 0.95
C ILE A 246 27.91 -0.96 -0.57
N PHE A 247 26.91 -1.57 -1.20
CA PHE A 247 26.76 -1.61 -2.65
C PHE A 247 25.74 -0.57 -3.13
N VAL A 248 25.91 -0.09 -4.35
CA VAL A 248 24.88 0.68 -5.07
C VAL A 248 24.40 -0.19 -6.22
N ASN A 249 23.12 -0.54 -6.20
CA ASN A 249 22.45 -1.30 -7.25
C ASN A 249 21.58 -0.34 -8.05
N ASN A 250 21.88 -0.17 -9.34
CA ASN A 250 21.01 0.57 -10.23
C ASN A 250 19.91 -0.36 -10.76
N VAL A 251 18.67 -0.09 -10.34
CA VAL A 251 17.48 -0.87 -10.72
C VAL A 251 16.88 -0.36 -12.03
N ALA A 252 17.23 0.84 -12.49
CA ALA A 252 16.73 1.38 -13.77
C ALA A 252 17.15 0.52 -14.98
N HIS A 253 18.36 -0.04 -14.94
CA HIS A 253 18.82 -1.03 -15.93
C HIS A 253 18.13 -2.39 -15.83
N ARG A 254 17.43 -2.70 -14.73
CA ARG A 254 16.63 -3.93 -14.59
C ARG A 254 15.20 -3.73 -15.06
N ALA A 255 14.61 -2.57 -14.80
CA ALA A 255 13.27 -2.23 -15.27
C ALA A 255 13.18 -2.03 -16.79
N SER A 256 14.28 -1.67 -17.48
CA SER A 256 14.33 -1.51 -18.94
C SER A 256 14.52 -2.82 -19.72
N ILE A 257 14.56 -3.98 -19.06
CA ILE A 257 14.75 -5.29 -19.72
C ILE A 257 13.60 -6.23 -19.36
N LEU A 258 12.42 -5.97 -19.93
CA LEU A 258 11.64 -6.92 -20.75
C LEU A 258 10.31 -6.26 -21.11
N PRO A 259 10.05 -5.90 -22.38
CA PRO A 259 8.70 -5.52 -22.79
C PRO A 259 7.71 -6.59 -22.35
N LEU A 260 6.48 -6.17 -22.01
CA LEU A 260 5.35 -7.08 -21.85
C LEU A 260 5.39 -8.13 -22.97
N SER A 261 5.12 -9.39 -22.63
CA SER A 261 4.97 -10.43 -23.63
C SER A 261 3.66 -10.02 -24.24
N SER A 262 3.76 -9.43 -25.42
CA SER A 262 2.65 -8.86 -26.16
C SER A 262 1.42 -9.78 -26.10
N THR A 263 1.67 -11.09 -26.05
CA THR A 263 0.72 -12.20 -25.90
C THR A 263 -0.43 -11.99 -24.90
N GLY A 264 -0.18 -11.53 -23.67
CA GLY A 264 -1.23 -11.51 -22.64
C GLY A 264 -2.32 -10.49 -22.92
N ILE A 265 -1.93 -9.22 -23.10
CA ILE A 265 -2.83 -8.13 -23.41
C ILE A 265 -3.41 -8.24 -24.84
N GLU A 266 -2.63 -8.74 -25.80
CA GLU A 266 -3.11 -9.01 -27.16
C GLU A 266 -4.23 -10.05 -27.17
N GLU A 267 -4.11 -11.12 -26.35
CA GLU A 267 -5.15 -12.15 -26.23
C GLU A 267 -6.44 -11.61 -25.59
N VAL A 268 -6.30 -10.82 -24.52
CA VAL A 268 -7.43 -10.12 -23.88
C VAL A 268 -8.14 -9.25 -24.91
N ILE A 269 -7.40 -8.39 -25.60
CA ILE A 269 -7.97 -7.45 -26.57
C ILE A 269 -8.58 -8.18 -27.77
N LYS A 270 -7.97 -9.27 -28.26
CA LYS A 270 -8.51 -10.08 -29.35
C LYS A 270 -9.92 -10.60 -29.02
N ILE A 271 -10.14 -11.07 -27.79
CA ILE A 271 -11.45 -11.55 -27.34
C ILE A 271 -12.39 -10.39 -27.05
N VAL A 272 -11.93 -9.32 -26.41
CA VAL A 272 -12.78 -8.15 -26.13
C VAL A 272 -13.35 -7.52 -27.42
N ARG A 273 -12.60 -7.55 -28.54
CA ARG A 273 -13.08 -7.09 -29.85
C ARG A 273 -14.26 -7.89 -30.41
N SER A 274 -14.44 -9.16 -30.02
CA SER A 274 -15.58 -9.94 -30.49
C SER A 274 -16.88 -9.58 -29.79
N ILE A 275 -16.82 -8.76 -28.74
CA ILE A 275 -18.00 -8.28 -28.02
C ILE A 275 -18.57 -7.08 -28.80
N ASP A 276 -19.84 -7.17 -29.21
CA ASP A 276 -20.53 -6.13 -30.02
C ASP A 276 -20.39 -4.71 -29.45
N LEU A 277 -20.30 -4.59 -28.13
CA LEU A 277 -20.08 -3.34 -27.40
C LEU A 277 -18.85 -2.56 -27.88
N PHE A 278 -17.81 -3.26 -28.36
CA PHE A 278 -16.53 -2.70 -28.77
C PHE A 278 -16.36 -2.59 -30.29
N SER A 279 -17.38 -2.96 -31.08
CA SER A 279 -17.34 -2.91 -32.55
C SER A 279 -16.87 -1.56 -33.12
N ASN A 280 -17.30 -0.45 -32.49
CA ASN A 280 -16.96 0.91 -32.90
C ASN A 280 -15.61 1.43 -32.37
N VAL A 281 -14.90 0.66 -31.55
CA VAL A 281 -13.62 1.06 -30.90
C VAL A 281 -12.51 0.03 -31.10
N SER A 282 -12.67 -0.92 -32.02
CA SER A 282 -11.67 -1.98 -32.25
C SER A 282 -10.27 -1.41 -32.57
N SER A 283 -10.18 -0.38 -33.42
CA SER A 283 -8.90 0.26 -33.76
C SER A 283 -8.28 0.98 -32.56
N ASP A 284 -9.10 1.54 -31.68
CA ASP A 284 -8.62 2.20 -30.47
C ASP A 284 -8.07 1.18 -29.48
N LEU A 285 -8.63 -0.04 -29.44
CA LEU A 285 -8.07 -1.14 -28.64
C LEU A 285 -6.73 -1.64 -29.19
N ASP A 286 -6.55 -1.70 -30.52
CA ASP A 286 -5.24 -1.98 -31.15
C ASP A 286 -4.18 -0.97 -30.71
N GLU A 287 -4.52 0.32 -30.80
CA GLU A 287 -3.62 1.40 -30.41
C GLU A 287 -3.33 1.37 -28.90
N TYR A 288 -4.33 1.03 -28.06
CA TYR A 288 -4.13 0.87 -26.62
C TYR A 288 -3.14 -0.24 -26.30
N CYS A 289 -3.28 -1.40 -26.96
CA CYS A 289 -2.36 -2.52 -26.81
C CYS A 289 -0.91 -2.10 -27.08
N LYS A 290 -0.71 -1.36 -28.18
CA LYS A 290 0.60 -0.85 -28.57
C LYS A 290 1.17 0.10 -27.54
N LEU A 291 0.39 1.11 -27.11
CA LEU A 291 0.81 2.08 -26.10
C LEU A 291 1.11 1.43 -24.75
N HIS A 292 0.39 0.37 -24.40
CA HIS A 292 0.63 -0.42 -23.19
C HIS A 292 1.95 -1.20 -23.27
N ILE A 293 2.23 -1.86 -24.39
CA ILE A 293 3.52 -2.54 -24.61
C ILE A 293 4.69 -1.55 -24.60
N GLU A 294 4.47 -0.32 -25.09
CA GLU A 294 5.47 0.76 -25.13
C GLU A 294 5.56 1.58 -23.82
N ASN A 295 4.76 1.26 -22.79
CA ASN A 295 4.66 2.00 -21.52
C ASN A 295 4.38 3.52 -21.69
N GLN A 296 3.53 3.90 -22.64
CA GLN A 296 3.18 5.30 -22.92
C GLN A 296 1.93 5.77 -22.15
N HIS A 297 2.07 5.98 -20.84
CA HIS A 297 0.99 6.34 -19.91
C HIS A 297 0.06 7.48 -20.40
N VAL A 298 0.61 8.62 -20.81
CA VAL A 298 -0.19 9.77 -21.27
C VAL A 298 -1.02 9.44 -22.51
N GLY A 299 -0.49 8.60 -23.41
CA GLY A 299 -1.21 8.09 -24.57
C GLY A 299 -2.35 7.17 -24.16
N GLN A 300 -2.07 6.24 -23.23
CA GLN A 300 -3.07 5.30 -22.71
C GLN A 300 -4.27 6.03 -22.11
N VAL A 301 -4.07 6.99 -21.20
CA VAL A 301 -5.18 7.71 -20.54
C VAL A 301 -6.10 8.39 -21.55
N LYS A 302 -5.54 9.07 -22.57
CA LYS A 302 -6.32 9.72 -23.63
C LYS A 302 -7.17 8.71 -24.42
N LEU A 303 -6.59 7.54 -24.69
CA LEU A 303 -7.23 6.52 -25.50
C LEU A 303 -8.28 5.73 -24.72
N ILE A 304 -7.98 5.34 -23.47
CA ILE A 304 -8.95 4.76 -22.53
C ILE A 304 -10.15 5.68 -22.41
N LYS A 305 -9.91 6.98 -22.21
CA LYS A 305 -10.98 7.97 -22.16
C LYS A 305 -11.86 7.87 -23.38
N LYS A 306 -11.30 7.92 -24.60
CA LYS A 306 -12.03 7.81 -25.87
C LYS A 306 -12.83 6.51 -25.98
N ILE A 307 -12.21 5.37 -25.68
CA ILE A 307 -12.85 4.04 -25.69
C ILE A 307 -14.05 4.04 -24.75
N MET A 308 -13.87 4.47 -23.50
CA MET A 308 -14.91 4.47 -22.49
C MET A 308 -16.07 5.42 -22.82
N GLN A 309 -15.83 6.57 -23.47
CA GLN A 309 -16.95 7.41 -23.91
C GLN A 309 -17.83 6.68 -24.92
N ASN A 310 -17.23 5.97 -25.86
CA ASN A 310 -17.96 5.24 -26.89
C ASN A 310 -18.71 4.04 -26.29
N VAL A 311 -18.06 3.29 -25.40
CA VAL A 311 -18.69 2.19 -24.65
C VAL A 311 -19.89 2.70 -23.82
N LEU A 312 -19.74 3.78 -23.05
CA LEU A 312 -20.80 4.35 -22.22
C LEU A 312 -21.93 4.99 -23.04
N LYS A 313 -21.63 5.53 -24.24
CA LYS A 313 -22.65 6.01 -25.18
C LYS A 313 -23.48 4.86 -25.75
N ASN A 314 -22.85 3.72 -26.08
CA ASN A 314 -23.53 2.56 -26.65
C ASN A 314 -24.56 1.93 -25.68
N ILE A 315 -24.40 2.10 -24.37
CA ILE A 315 -25.34 1.62 -23.35
C ILE A 315 -26.41 2.66 -22.95
N ASP A 316 -26.52 3.77 -23.69
CA ASP A 316 -27.44 4.90 -23.44
C ASP A 316 -27.29 5.50 -22.02
N LYS A 317 -26.04 5.70 -21.57
CA LYS A 317 -25.72 6.27 -20.25
C LYS A 317 -24.76 7.46 -20.34
N GLY A 318 -25.12 8.47 -21.14
CA GLY A 318 -24.32 9.69 -21.29
C GLY A 318 -23.99 10.44 -19.98
N GLU A 319 -24.82 10.29 -18.94
CA GLU A 319 -24.58 10.87 -17.60
C GLU A 319 -23.39 10.24 -16.88
N LEU A 320 -23.15 8.94 -17.08
CA LEU A 320 -22.00 8.23 -16.50
C LEU A 320 -20.70 8.69 -17.14
N TYR A 321 -20.74 9.08 -18.42
CA TYR A 321 -19.57 9.61 -19.09
C TYR A 321 -19.08 10.91 -18.44
N ASN A 322 -19.97 11.85 -18.10
CA ASN A 322 -19.56 13.09 -17.43
C ASN A 322 -18.96 12.82 -16.04
N PHE A 323 -19.47 11.79 -15.36
CA PHE A 323 -18.91 11.35 -14.09
C PHE A 323 -17.50 10.77 -14.27
N TYR A 324 -17.35 9.88 -15.25
CA TYR A 324 -16.08 9.27 -15.62
C TYR A 324 -15.05 10.30 -16.10
N ASP A 325 -15.45 11.33 -16.85
CA ASP A 325 -14.57 12.44 -17.26
C ASP A 325 -14.07 13.26 -16.06
N SER A 326 -14.94 13.47 -15.06
CA SER A 326 -14.56 14.17 -13.83
C SER A 326 -13.55 13.36 -13.02
N TRP A 327 -13.74 12.04 -12.97
CA TRP A 327 -12.81 11.11 -12.34
C TRP A 327 -11.41 11.16 -12.97
N ILE A 328 -11.31 11.16 -14.31
CA ILE A 328 -10.01 11.25 -15.01
C ILE A 328 -9.24 12.52 -14.63
N ARG A 329 -9.92 13.66 -14.52
CA ARG A 329 -9.27 14.91 -14.13
C ARG A 329 -8.74 14.84 -12.70
N PHE A 330 -9.42 14.09 -11.86
CA PHE A 330 -9.06 13.93 -10.47
C PHE A 330 -7.86 12.97 -10.32
N GLU A 331 -7.75 11.94 -11.16
CA GLU A 331 -6.56 11.09 -11.23
C GLU A 331 -5.29 11.89 -11.59
N VAL A 332 -5.38 12.89 -12.48
CA VAL A 332 -4.23 13.75 -12.80
C VAL A 332 -3.65 14.42 -11.54
N LEU A 333 -4.50 14.81 -10.59
CA LEU A 333 -4.05 15.32 -9.29
C LEU A 333 -3.36 14.23 -8.47
N PHE A 334 -3.88 13.00 -8.49
CA PHE A 334 -3.31 11.88 -7.73
C PHE A 334 -1.94 11.44 -8.24
N ASN A 335 -1.76 11.46 -9.56
CA ASN A 335 -0.47 11.21 -10.18
C ASN A 335 0.59 12.24 -9.77
N MET A 336 0.20 13.47 -9.41
CA MET A 336 1.14 14.46 -8.84
C MET A 336 1.64 14.07 -7.44
N PHE A 337 0.93 13.19 -6.74
CA PHE A 337 1.24 12.73 -5.39
C PHE A 337 1.89 11.34 -5.37
N GLU A 338 2.36 10.85 -6.51
CA GLU A 338 2.86 9.47 -6.67
C GLU A 338 1.81 8.40 -6.30
N ILE A 339 0.54 8.80 -6.17
CA ILE A 339 -0.57 7.90 -5.94
C ILE A 339 -1.01 7.40 -7.33
N ARG A 340 -0.85 6.09 -7.54
CA ARG A 340 -0.87 5.34 -8.81
C ARG A 340 -2.04 5.65 -9.77
N ASP A 341 -1.85 5.27 -11.04
CA ASP A 341 -2.82 5.30 -12.15
C ASP A 341 -4.08 4.41 -11.93
N HIS A 342 -4.94 4.76 -10.98
CA HIS A 342 -6.19 4.04 -10.66
C HIS A 342 -7.13 3.91 -11.88
N PHE A 343 -7.03 4.81 -12.86
CA PHE A 343 -7.83 4.75 -14.07
C PHE A 343 -7.39 3.70 -15.07
N ILE A 344 -6.07 3.57 -15.27
CA ILE A 344 -5.51 2.50 -16.10
C ILE A 344 -5.85 1.17 -15.43
N HIS A 345 -5.66 1.07 -14.12
CA HIS A 345 -6.08 -0.07 -13.29
C HIS A 345 -7.56 -0.44 -13.48
N ASN A 346 -8.48 0.52 -13.34
CA ASN A 346 -9.91 0.29 -13.53
C ASN A 346 -10.24 -0.20 -14.95
N PHE A 347 -9.54 0.33 -15.96
CA PHE A 347 -9.74 -0.07 -17.35
C PHE A 347 -9.19 -1.47 -17.65
N GLU A 348 -8.03 -1.83 -17.09
CA GLU A 348 -7.45 -3.17 -17.23
C GLU A 348 -8.30 -4.22 -16.52
N THR A 349 -8.79 -3.89 -15.31
CA THR A 349 -9.81 -4.67 -14.60
C THR A 349 -11.00 -4.90 -15.51
N PHE A 350 -11.55 -3.83 -16.09
CA PHE A 350 -12.70 -3.89 -17.01
C PHE A 350 -12.46 -4.82 -18.21
N LEU A 351 -11.33 -4.67 -18.91
CA LEU A 351 -10.98 -5.49 -20.07
C LEU A 351 -10.86 -6.98 -19.69
N LEU A 352 -10.21 -7.27 -18.56
CA LEU A 352 -10.01 -8.63 -18.09
C LEU A 352 -11.35 -9.31 -17.74
N GLY A 353 -12.28 -8.60 -17.10
CA GLY A 353 -13.59 -9.18 -16.84
C GLY A 353 -14.45 -9.33 -18.10
N CYS A 354 -14.30 -8.45 -19.09
CA CYS A 354 -14.92 -8.65 -20.40
C CYS A 354 -14.41 -9.94 -21.07
N TYR A 355 -13.10 -10.19 -21.01
CA TYR A 355 -12.50 -11.44 -21.47
C TYR A 355 -13.09 -12.66 -20.77
N PHE A 356 -13.23 -12.63 -19.44
CA PHE A 356 -13.79 -13.75 -18.69
C PHE A 356 -15.26 -13.99 -19.02
N LEU A 357 -16.08 -12.93 -19.07
CA LEU A 357 -17.50 -13.04 -19.41
C LEU A 357 -17.70 -13.61 -20.83
N GLU A 358 -16.90 -13.17 -21.79
CA GLU A 358 -16.96 -13.67 -23.17
C GLU A 358 -16.47 -15.13 -23.27
N SER A 359 -15.43 -15.49 -22.51
CA SER A 359 -14.93 -16.86 -22.42
C SER A 359 -15.96 -17.80 -21.79
N ILE A 360 -16.68 -17.35 -20.75
CA ILE A 360 -17.80 -18.09 -20.15
C ILE A 360 -18.91 -18.28 -21.20
N ARG A 361 -19.31 -17.20 -21.88
CA ARG A 361 -20.39 -17.19 -22.86
C ARG A 361 -20.14 -18.15 -24.02
N THR A 362 -18.91 -18.20 -24.50
CA THR A 362 -18.51 -19.03 -25.66
C THR A 362 -18.34 -20.50 -25.30
N ASN A 363 -17.86 -20.81 -24.09
CA ASN A 363 -17.50 -22.18 -23.71
C ASN A 363 -18.55 -22.90 -22.83
N THR A 364 -19.54 -22.18 -22.28
CA THR A 364 -20.53 -22.78 -21.39
C THR A 364 -21.94 -22.26 -21.70
N PRO A 365 -23.01 -23.08 -21.55
CA PRO A 365 -24.38 -22.59 -21.62
C PRO A 365 -24.60 -21.47 -20.59
N VAL A 366 -24.82 -20.24 -21.06
CA VAL A 366 -25.03 -19.03 -20.23
C VAL A 366 -26.13 -19.22 -19.18
N SER A 367 -27.12 -20.07 -19.48
CA SER A 367 -28.22 -20.42 -18.58
C SER A 367 -27.79 -21.09 -17.27
N LEU A 368 -26.57 -21.64 -17.19
CA LEU A 368 -26.05 -22.27 -15.98
C LEU A 368 -25.49 -21.29 -14.96
N PHE A 369 -25.13 -20.07 -15.38
CA PHE A 369 -24.39 -19.18 -14.51
C PHE A 369 -25.30 -18.20 -13.76
N LEU A 370 -26.42 -17.75 -14.34
CA LEU A 370 -26.94 -16.44 -13.95
C LEU A 370 -28.44 -16.23 -14.16
N ASN A 371 -29.06 -15.56 -13.19
CA ASN A 371 -30.38 -14.91 -13.33
C ASN A 371 -30.30 -13.60 -14.15
N TYR A 372 -29.32 -13.48 -15.04
CA TYR A 372 -29.01 -12.31 -15.85
C TYR A 372 -28.72 -12.74 -17.29
N SER A 373 -29.20 -12.00 -18.26
CA SER A 373 -28.75 -12.08 -19.64
C SER A 373 -27.30 -11.59 -19.77
N TYR A 374 -26.61 -11.96 -20.84
CA TYR A 374 -25.23 -11.53 -21.08
C TYR A 374 -25.07 -10.01 -21.08
N ASN A 375 -26.01 -9.29 -21.70
CA ASN A 375 -25.99 -7.82 -21.75
C ASN A 375 -26.18 -7.20 -20.37
N GLU A 376 -27.02 -7.81 -19.52
CA GLU A 376 -27.22 -7.35 -18.14
C GLU A 376 -25.95 -7.51 -17.29
N LEU A 377 -25.21 -8.61 -17.48
CA LEU A 377 -23.91 -8.80 -16.81
C LEU A 377 -22.88 -7.79 -17.26
N ILE A 378 -22.73 -7.62 -18.58
CA ILE A 378 -21.78 -6.68 -19.14
C ILE A 378 -22.10 -5.27 -18.63
N PHE A 379 -23.39 -4.92 -18.53
CA PHE A 379 -23.80 -3.64 -17.94
C PHE A 379 -23.38 -3.52 -16.46
N SER A 380 -23.71 -4.49 -15.60
CA SER A 380 -23.27 -4.48 -14.20
C SER A 380 -21.75 -4.49 -14.07
N TRP A 381 -21.06 -5.20 -14.96
CA TRP A 381 -19.61 -5.30 -14.98
C TRP A 381 -18.95 -3.97 -15.31
N ILE A 382 -19.39 -3.29 -16.37
CA ILE A 382 -18.93 -1.94 -16.72
C ILE A 382 -19.02 -1.05 -15.48
N LEU A 383 -20.15 -1.06 -14.78
CA LEU A 383 -20.32 -0.25 -13.57
C LEU A 383 -19.37 -0.66 -12.45
N ALA A 384 -19.25 -1.96 -12.16
CA ALA A 384 -18.41 -2.45 -11.07
C ALA A 384 -16.93 -2.14 -11.33
N SER A 385 -16.40 -2.53 -12.49
CA SER A 385 -14.97 -2.41 -12.78
C SER A 385 -14.52 -0.96 -12.98
N THR A 386 -15.35 -0.10 -13.56
CA THR A 386 -14.95 1.29 -13.83
C THR A 386 -15.11 2.23 -12.63
N PHE A 387 -15.93 1.82 -11.65
CA PHE A 387 -16.23 2.65 -10.49
C PHE A 387 -15.85 2.05 -9.14
N HIS A 388 -15.12 0.94 -9.05
CA HIS A 388 -14.79 0.34 -7.74
C HIS A 388 -13.85 1.21 -6.89
N ASP A 389 -12.92 1.94 -7.51
CA ASP A 389 -11.91 2.75 -6.84
C ASP A 389 -12.17 4.27 -6.83
N ILE A 390 -13.33 4.74 -7.30
CA ILE A 390 -13.59 6.21 -7.32
C ILE A 390 -13.62 6.86 -5.93
N GLY A 391 -13.82 6.06 -4.88
CA GLY A 391 -13.82 6.47 -3.48
C GLY A 391 -12.42 6.56 -2.88
N TYR A 392 -11.40 6.03 -3.56
CA TYR A 392 -10.01 5.98 -3.07
C TYR A 392 -9.49 7.37 -2.64
N PRO A 393 -9.77 8.46 -3.37
CA PRO A 393 -9.35 9.78 -2.94
C PRO A 393 -9.96 10.29 -1.64
N ILE A 394 -11.18 9.87 -1.35
CA ILE A 394 -11.88 10.29 -0.14
C ILE A 394 -11.32 9.51 1.05
N GLU A 395 -11.00 8.23 0.87
CA GLU A 395 -10.29 7.43 1.87
C GLU A 395 -8.92 8.04 2.21
N HIS A 396 -8.13 8.41 1.20
CA HIS A 396 -6.80 9.00 1.35
C HIS A 396 -6.79 10.53 1.46
N TYR A 397 -7.94 11.15 1.74
CA TYR A 397 -8.04 12.59 1.77
C TYR A 397 -7.12 13.23 2.81
N SER A 398 -6.92 12.60 3.98
CA SER A 398 -6.02 13.12 5.00
C SER A 398 -4.58 13.23 4.53
N ASP A 399 -4.13 12.28 3.70
CA ASP A 399 -2.77 12.29 3.15
C ASP A 399 -2.61 13.41 2.11
N VAL A 400 -3.59 13.54 1.20
CA VAL A 400 -3.62 14.63 0.21
C VAL A 400 -3.73 15.99 0.89
N ARG A 401 -4.60 16.12 1.90
CA ARG A 401 -4.77 17.35 2.69
C ARG A 401 -3.46 17.75 3.34
N ARG A 402 -2.80 16.82 4.02
CA ARG A 402 -1.51 17.08 4.69
C ARG A 402 -0.50 17.58 3.67
N LEU A 403 -0.33 16.87 2.56
CA LEU A 403 0.67 17.23 1.56
C LEU A 403 0.38 18.59 0.92
N ILE A 404 -0.87 18.91 0.60
CA ILE A 404 -1.25 20.24 0.10
C ILE A 404 -1.00 21.32 1.18
N THR A 405 -1.36 21.04 2.43
CA THR A 405 -1.15 21.96 3.55
C THR A 405 0.34 22.28 3.70
N ASP A 406 1.19 21.26 3.70
CA ASP A 406 2.64 21.37 3.78
C ASP A 406 3.18 22.21 2.60
N LEU A 407 2.71 21.95 1.36
CA LEU A 407 3.10 22.71 0.18
C LEU A 407 2.76 24.22 0.29
N TYR A 408 1.56 24.57 0.75
CA TYR A 408 1.18 25.98 0.91
C TYR A 408 1.93 26.63 2.08
N ASP A 409 2.22 25.88 3.14
CA ASP A 409 3.03 26.33 4.26
C ASP A 409 4.45 26.68 3.80
N GLU A 410 5.06 25.83 2.97
CA GLU A 410 6.38 26.03 2.37
C GLU A 410 6.47 27.34 1.55
N PHE A 411 5.39 27.73 0.88
CA PHE A 411 5.32 29.01 0.15
C PHE A 411 4.98 30.22 1.05
N GLY A 412 4.88 30.05 2.36
CA GLY A 412 4.49 31.09 3.31
C GLY A 412 3.02 31.51 3.22
N LEU A 413 2.17 30.65 2.65
CA LEU A 413 0.74 30.89 2.46
C LEU A 413 -0.07 30.30 3.63
N TYR A 414 0.35 30.61 4.86
CA TYR A 414 -0.17 30.07 6.12
C TYR A 414 -1.70 30.11 6.26
N THR A 415 -2.33 31.20 5.81
CA THR A 415 -3.79 31.34 5.87
C THR A 415 -4.46 30.27 5.01
N ILE A 416 -3.93 30.00 3.80
CA ILE A 416 -4.47 29.00 2.90
C ILE A 416 -4.23 27.60 3.46
N ALA A 417 -3.01 27.32 3.92
CA ALA A 417 -2.67 26.05 4.56
C ALA A 417 -3.62 25.75 5.73
N LYS A 418 -3.88 26.73 6.60
CA LYS A 418 -4.82 26.59 7.72
C LYS A 418 -6.27 26.35 7.27
N GLU A 419 -6.74 27.05 6.24
CA GLU A 419 -8.09 26.82 5.71
C GLU A 419 -8.24 25.39 5.14
N ILE A 420 -7.22 24.88 4.45
CA ILE A 420 -7.20 23.50 3.94
C ILE A 420 -7.16 22.50 5.10
N ASP A 421 -6.35 22.77 6.13
CA ASP A 421 -6.24 21.93 7.32
C ASP A 421 -7.54 21.92 8.16
N ASN A 422 -8.37 22.95 8.06
CA ASN A 422 -9.68 22.96 8.70
C ASN A 422 -10.71 22.09 7.97
N VAL A 423 -10.48 21.71 6.71
CA VAL A 423 -11.38 20.81 5.98
C VAL A 423 -11.16 19.40 6.51
N ASN A 424 -12.11 18.91 7.30
CA ASN A 424 -12.06 17.56 7.86
C ASN A 424 -13.14 16.70 7.20
N ILE A 425 -12.72 15.67 6.44
CA ILE A 425 -13.63 14.60 6.05
C ILE A 425 -13.88 13.75 7.29
N ASN A 426 -15.09 13.87 7.82
CA ASN A 426 -15.47 13.21 9.07
C ASN A 426 -16.76 12.41 8.87
N LYS A 427 -17.33 11.89 9.97
CA LYS A 427 -18.59 11.12 9.91
C LYS A 427 -19.76 11.90 9.30
N GLN A 428 -19.75 13.23 9.35
CA GLN A 428 -20.73 14.07 8.67
C GLN A 428 -20.65 13.92 7.15
N THR A 429 -19.44 13.79 6.58
CA THR A 429 -19.27 13.54 5.14
C THR A 429 -19.89 12.21 4.73
N LEU A 430 -19.79 11.16 5.55
CA LEU A 430 -20.53 9.90 5.30
C LEU A 430 -22.04 10.10 5.39
N GLN A 431 -22.52 10.89 6.36
CA GLN A 431 -23.94 11.21 6.45
C GLN A 431 -24.44 11.95 5.20
N GLU A 432 -23.65 12.88 4.66
CA GLU A 432 -23.93 13.58 3.41
C GLU A 432 -23.91 12.64 2.20
N LEU A 433 -22.99 11.66 2.18
CA LEU A 433 -22.98 10.62 1.16
C LEU A 433 -24.24 9.74 1.24
N TYR A 434 -24.70 9.40 2.45
CA TYR A 434 -25.88 8.56 2.64
C TYR A 434 -27.21 9.23 2.30
N VAL A 435 -27.28 10.55 2.26
CA VAL A 435 -28.53 11.25 1.97
C VAL A 435 -28.60 11.69 0.50
N ILE A 436 -29.67 11.28 -0.16
CA ILE A 436 -30.07 11.76 -1.48
C ILE A 436 -31.40 12.50 -1.33
N HIS A 437 -31.45 13.72 -1.87
CA HIS A 437 -32.67 14.51 -1.98
C HIS A 437 -33.22 14.33 -3.40
N LEU A 438 -34.30 13.57 -3.56
CA LEU A 438 -34.97 13.40 -4.85
C LEU A 438 -36.28 14.19 -4.87
N THR A 439 -36.44 15.06 -5.87
CA THR A 439 -37.73 15.73 -6.13
C THR A 439 -38.65 14.78 -6.90
N ILE A 440 -39.75 14.36 -6.28
CA ILE A 440 -40.77 13.52 -6.94
C ILE A 440 -41.83 14.46 -7.50
N ASN A 441 -42.09 14.36 -8.80
CA ASN A 441 -43.05 15.21 -9.52
C ASN A 441 -42.73 16.71 -9.47
N ALA A 442 -42.16 17.22 -10.57
CA ALA A 442 -41.96 18.66 -10.80
C ALA A 442 -43.26 19.50 -10.64
N LYS A 443 -44.44 18.87 -10.69
CA LYS A 443 -45.74 19.53 -10.51
C LYS A 443 -46.16 19.77 -9.05
N PHE A 444 -45.65 19.00 -8.09
CA PHE A 444 -46.09 19.07 -6.68
C PHE A 444 -44.97 19.43 -5.70
N GLY A 445 -43.70 19.36 -6.12
CA GLY A 445 -42.57 19.84 -5.33
C GLY A 445 -42.28 19.02 -4.07
N GLU A 446 -42.80 17.78 -3.97
CA GLU A 446 -42.52 16.92 -2.83
C GLU A 446 -41.09 16.37 -2.92
N GLU A 447 -40.28 16.72 -1.92
CA GLU A 447 -38.92 16.25 -1.77
C GLU A 447 -38.91 14.96 -0.94
N LYS A 448 -38.46 13.85 -1.54
CA LYS A 448 -38.26 12.60 -0.81
C LYS A 448 -36.78 12.42 -0.50
N ARG A 449 -36.49 12.21 0.78
CA ARG A 449 -35.17 11.83 1.25
C ARG A 449 -34.99 10.33 1.15
N ILE A 450 -33.94 9.92 0.46
CA ILE A 450 -33.54 8.52 0.33
C ILE A 450 -32.25 8.32 1.10
N ASN A 451 -32.23 7.29 1.94
CA ASN A 451 -31.06 6.89 2.71
C ASN A 451 -30.36 5.72 1.99
N ILE A 452 -29.21 6.00 1.37
CA ILE A 452 -28.39 5.00 0.67
C ILE A 452 -27.95 3.88 1.60
N ARG A 453 -27.68 4.18 2.88
CA ARG A 453 -27.30 3.17 3.87
C ARG A 453 -28.36 2.08 4.00
N VAL A 454 -29.63 2.46 4.02
CA VAL A 454 -30.77 1.51 4.06
C VAL A 454 -30.83 0.68 2.78
N ILE A 455 -30.54 1.28 1.62
CA ILE A 455 -30.47 0.56 0.35
C ILE A 455 -29.35 -0.50 0.41
N LEU A 456 -28.14 -0.11 0.81
CA LEU A 456 -26.99 -1.00 0.93
C LEU A 456 -27.26 -2.13 1.92
N LEU A 457 -27.82 -1.82 3.09
CA LEU A 457 -28.18 -2.81 4.10
C LEU A 457 -29.13 -3.87 3.54
N ASN A 458 -30.21 -3.43 2.87
CA ASN A 458 -31.16 -4.34 2.23
C ASN A 458 -30.51 -5.17 1.12
N GLN A 459 -29.59 -4.59 0.34
CA GLN A 459 -28.89 -5.34 -0.69
C GLN A 459 -27.92 -6.37 -0.12
N ILE A 460 -27.20 -6.05 0.96
CA ILE A 460 -26.35 -7.01 1.66
C ILE A 460 -27.20 -8.18 2.16
N MET A 461 -28.32 -7.89 2.85
CA MET A 461 -29.22 -8.94 3.36
C MET A 461 -29.74 -9.84 2.22
N ASN A 462 -30.20 -9.24 1.13
CA ASN A 462 -30.80 -9.98 0.01
C ASN A 462 -29.78 -10.77 -0.81
N GLN A 463 -28.61 -10.19 -1.11
CA GLN A 463 -27.61 -10.82 -1.97
C GLN A 463 -26.78 -11.87 -1.21
N LEU A 464 -26.52 -11.64 0.07
CA LEU A 464 -25.73 -12.57 0.90
C LEU A 464 -26.61 -13.59 1.64
N GLY A 465 -27.92 -13.37 1.72
CA GLY A 465 -28.82 -14.21 2.52
C GLY A 465 -28.55 -14.11 4.03
N VAL A 466 -28.06 -12.97 4.49
CA VAL A 466 -27.72 -12.74 5.91
C VAL A 466 -28.81 -11.91 6.62
N ASP A 467 -28.89 -12.05 7.94
CA ASP A 467 -29.79 -11.20 8.73
C ASP A 467 -29.28 -9.75 8.85
N ILE A 468 -30.15 -8.88 9.37
CA ILE A 468 -29.85 -7.45 9.54
C ILE A 468 -28.64 -7.19 10.46
N ARG A 469 -28.39 -8.04 11.46
CA ARG A 469 -27.28 -7.84 12.41
C ARG A 469 -25.94 -8.06 11.71
N HIS A 470 -25.84 -9.09 10.89
CA HIS A 470 -24.65 -9.36 10.09
C HIS A 470 -24.44 -8.29 9.01
N ALA A 471 -25.53 -7.85 8.36
CA ALA A 471 -25.44 -6.77 7.37
C ALA A 471 -24.99 -5.44 7.99
N GLU A 472 -25.49 -5.09 9.18
CA GLU A 472 -25.04 -3.93 9.96
C GLU A 472 -23.57 -4.07 10.36
N LEU A 473 -23.14 -5.25 10.80
CA LEU A 473 -21.73 -5.48 11.16
C LEU A 473 -20.79 -5.26 9.97
N ILE A 474 -21.15 -5.76 8.78
CA ILE A 474 -20.39 -5.51 7.55
C ILE A 474 -20.29 -4.00 7.30
N LEU A 475 -21.43 -3.30 7.24
CA LEU A 475 -21.45 -1.86 6.96
C LEU A 475 -20.67 -1.06 8.00
N CYS A 476 -20.83 -1.35 9.29
CA CYS A 476 -20.11 -0.65 10.34
C CYS A 476 -18.59 -0.80 10.23
N LYS A 477 -18.09 -1.95 9.77
CA LYS A 477 -16.65 -2.14 9.54
C LYS A 477 -16.14 -1.33 8.37
N LEU A 478 -16.88 -1.34 7.26
CA LEU A 478 -16.56 -0.51 6.10
C LEU A 478 -16.62 1.00 6.45
N GLU A 479 -17.58 1.41 7.28
CA GLU A 479 -17.74 2.79 7.78
C GLU A 479 -16.59 3.24 8.70
N GLN A 480 -16.09 2.35 9.58
CA GLN A 480 -15.05 2.68 10.55
C GLN A 480 -13.76 3.15 9.88
N ASN A 481 -13.43 2.55 8.73
CA ASN A 481 -12.19 2.82 8.01
C ASN A 481 -12.40 3.66 6.76
N PHE A 482 -13.61 4.18 6.51
CA PHE A 482 -13.94 4.94 5.29
C PHE A 482 -13.51 4.20 4.01
N GLN A 483 -13.64 2.87 3.98
CA GLN A 483 -13.08 2.07 2.90
C GLN A 483 -13.66 2.51 1.55
N HIS A 484 -12.78 2.67 0.55
CA HIS A 484 -13.17 3.21 -0.75
C HIS A 484 -14.31 2.42 -1.39
N GLY A 485 -14.39 1.10 -1.22
CA GLY A 485 -15.52 0.30 -1.71
C GLY A 485 -16.89 0.80 -1.24
N LEU A 486 -17.01 1.24 0.03
CA LEU A 486 -18.25 1.85 0.54
C LEU A 486 -18.50 3.22 -0.08
N VAL A 487 -17.46 4.06 -0.14
CA VAL A 487 -17.58 5.42 -0.68
C VAL A 487 -17.94 5.38 -2.17
N SER A 488 -17.24 4.56 -2.95
CA SER A 488 -17.48 4.30 -4.37
C SER A 488 -18.91 3.83 -4.62
N SER A 489 -19.39 2.87 -3.82
CA SER A 489 -20.77 2.38 -3.88
C SER A 489 -21.78 3.51 -3.68
N CYS A 490 -21.56 4.35 -2.67
CA CYS A 490 -22.45 5.48 -2.37
C CYS A 490 -22.44 6.52 -3.49
N LEU A 491 -21.26 6.88 -4.00
CA LEU A 491 -21.10 7.83 -5.10
C LEU A 491 -21.81 7.36 -6.37
N LEU A 492 -21.66 6.09 -6.72
CA LEU A 492 -22.30 5.51 -7.90
C LEU A 492 -23.84 5.55 -7.78
N ILE A 493 -24.39 5.09 -6.64
CA ILE A 493 -25.83 5.14 -6.37
C ILE A 493 -26.34 6.58 -6.45
N LYS A 494 -25.67 7.50 -5.73
CA LYS A 494 -26.05 8.91 -5.66
C LYS A 494 -26.07 9.55 -7.05
N LYS A 495 -25.04 9.29 -7.86
CA LYS A 495 -24.94 9.85 -9.20
C LYS A 495 -26.07 9.36 -10.12
N ILE A 496 -26.37 8.07 -10.11
CA ILE A 496 -27.41 7.50 -10.98
C ILE A 496 -28.81 7.92 -10.53
N LEU A 497 -29.10 7.86 -9.23
CA LEU A 497 -30.43 8.25 -8.71
C LEU A 497 -30.71 9.74 -8.90
N ASN A 498 -29.70 10.61 -8.75
CA ASN A 498 -29.87 12.04 -9.05
C ASN A 498 -30.21 12.30 -10.52
N ALA A 499 -29.67 11.48 -11.43
CA ALA A 499 -29.85 11.69 -12.85
C ALA A 499 -31.13 11.04 -13.40
N LYS A 500 -31.54 9.89 -12.84
CA LYS A 500 -32.73 9.14 -13.30
C LYS A 500 -33.98 9.34 -12.44
N GLY A 501 -33.87 9.96 -11.27
CA GLY A 501 -34.99 10.17 -10.36
C GLY A 501 -35.50 8.89 -9.71
N ILE A 502 -36.64 8.99 -9.01
CA ILE A 502 -37.19 7.88 -8.20
C ILE A 502 -37.79 6.75 -9.04
N ASP A 503 -38.24 7.02 -10.26
CA ASP A 503 -38.84 5.99 -11.11
C ASP A 503 -37.82 4.89 -11.45
N TYR A 504 -36.53 5.21 -11.35
CA TYR A 504 -35.45 4.27 -11.54
C TYR A 504 -35.53 3.05 -10.60
N PHE A 505 -36.04 3.20 -9.37
CA PHE A 505 -36.19 2.08 -8.41
C PHE A 505 -37.06 0.93 -8.94
N SER A 506 -38.01 1.25 -9.82
CA SER A 506 -38.92 0.27 -10.44
C SER A 506 -38.34 -0.39 -11.70
N SER A 507 -37.19 0.08 -12.18
CA SER A 507 -36.59 -0.41 -13.42
C SER A 507 -35.80 -1.70 -13.21
N SER A 508 -35.75 -2.56 -14.23
CA SER A 508 -34.85 -3.72 -14.26
C SER A 508 -33.38 -3.31 -14.11
N TYR A 509 -33.01 -2.12 -14.57
CA TYR A 509 -31.66 -1.57 -14.44
C TYR A 509 -31.26 -1.30 -12.99
N PHE A 510 -32.20 -1.03 -12.08
CA PHE A 510 -31.86 -0.84 -10.66
C PHE A 510 -31.29 -2.12 -10.05
N LYS A 511 -31.81 -3.29 -10.43
CA LYS A 511 -31.24 -4.59 -10.02
C LYS A 511 -29.78 -4.72 -10.48
N LEU A 512 -29.49 -4.31 -11.72
CA LEU A 512 -28.14 -4.36 -12.30
C LEU A 512 -27.18 -3.39 -11.61
N LEU A 513 -27.66 -2.19 -11.30
CA LEU A 513 -26.92 -1.22 -10.49
C LEU A 513 -26.59 -1.81 -9.12
N MET A 514 -27.58 -2.37 -8.42
CA MET A 514 -27.35 -2.96 -7.09
C MET A 514 -26.36 -4.12 -7.13
N ALA A 515 -26.38 -4.95 -8.17
CA ALA A 515 -25.37 -6.01 -8.35
C ALA A 515 -23.95 -5.43 -8.49
N ALA A 516 -23.79 -4.35 -9.26
CA ALA A 516 -22.51 -3.65 -9.38
C ALA A 516 -22.09 -2.98 -8.07
N THR A 517 -23.01 -2.29 -7.40
CA THR A 517 -22.76 -1.65 -6.09
C THR A 517 -22.34 -2.69 -5.06
N ILE A 518 -22.97 -3.85 -4.98
CA ILE A 518 -22.56 -4.89 -4.01
C ILE A 518 -21.16 -5.45 -4.33
N ALA A 519 -20.80 -5.58 -5.61
CA ALA A 519 -19.44 -5.91 -5.99
C ALA A 519 -18.45 -4.85 -5.51
N ILE A 520 -18.71 -3.59 -5.80
CA ILE A 520 -17.88 -2.46 -5.34
C ILE A 520 -17.84 -2.39 -3.81
N LEU A 521 -18.93 -2.67 -3.10
CA LEU A 521 -18.94 -2.62 -1.64
C LEU A 521 -18.07 -3.71 -1.02
N LEU A 522 -18.14 -4.92 -1.58
CA LEU A 522 -17.53 -6.12 -1.00
C LEU A 522 -16.11 -6.41 -1.50
N HIS A 523 -15.63 -5.76 -2.58
CA HIS A 523 -14.28 -6.04 -3.09
C HIS A 523 -13.18 -5.72 -2.07
N HIS A 524 -13.44 -4.77 -1.17
CA HIS A 524 -12.52 -4.39 -0.10
C HIS A 524 -12.85 -5.05 1.26
N PHE A 525 -13.95 -5.82 1.36
CA PHE A 525 -14.33 -6.47 2.61
C PHE A 525 -13.42 -7.67 2.91
N ASP A 526 -12.85 -7.75 4.12
CA ASP A 526 -12.08 -8.90 4.58
C ASP A 526 -12.99 -9.88 5.36
N PRO A 527 -13.26 -11.10 4.86
CA PRO A 527 -14.07 -12.08 5.57
C PRO A 527 -13.47 -12.53 6.91
N SER A 528 -12.17 -12.29 7.16
CA SER A 528 -11.52 -12.53 8.47
C SER A 528 -12.15 -11.70 9.59
N ASP A 529 -12.92 -10.68 9.24
CA ASP A 529 -13.67 -9.81 10.13
C ASP A 529 -14.85 -10.48 10.87
N GLY A 530 -14.96 -11.80 10.85
CA GLY A 530 -15.91 -12.55 11.68
C GLY A 530 -17.34 -12.58 11.13
N VAL A 531 -17.53 -12.23 9.85
CA VAL A 531 -18.80 -12.46 9.14
C VAL A 531 -18.58 -13.55 8.10
N PRO A 532 -19.12 -14.77 8.31
CA PRO A 532 -18.96 -15.85 7.34
C PRO A 532 -19.84 -15.58 6.12
N ILE A 533 -19.29 -14.90 5.11
CA ILE A 533 -20.00 -14.58 3.86
C ILE A 533 -19.48 -15.48 2.75
N GLN A 534 -20.32 -16.32 2.17
CA GLN A 534 -19.94 -17.10 1.00
C GLN A 534 -19.98 -16.28 -0.29
N ILE A 535 -18.80 -15.82 -0.74
CA ILE A 535 -18.64 -15.21 -2.05
C ILE A 535 -18.27 -16.29 -3.06
N ASN A 536 -19.16 -16.56 -4.00
CA ASN A 536 -18.89 -17.45 -5.12
C ASN A 536 -19.55 -16.94 -6.41
N LEU A 537 -19.10 -17.48 -7.55
CA LEU A 537 -19.56 -17.05 -8.87
C LEU A 537 -21.07 -17.24 -9.09
N TYR A 538 -21.71 -18.17 -8.38
CA TYR A 538 -23.15 -18.44 -8.54
C TYR A 538 -24.04 -17.47 -7.77
N SER A 539 -23.68 -17.19 -6.51
CA SER A 539 -24.44 -16.28 -5.66
C SER A 539 -24.12 -14.83 -6.00
N LEU A 540 -22.85 -14.53 -6.24
CA LEU A 540 -22.30 -13.18 -6.35
C LEU A 540 -21.32 -13.08 -7.52
N PRO A 541 -21.80 -13.25 -8.76
CA PRO A 541 -20.97 -13.33 -9.96
C PRO A 541 -20.12 -12.09 -10.18
N ILE A 542 -20.71 -10.90 -10.05
CA ILE A 542 -20.00 -9.63 -10.26
C ILE A 542 -19.00 -9.36 -9.14
N VAL A 543 -19.31 -9.75 -7.90
CA VAL A 543 -18.38 -9.63 -6.76
C VAL A 543 -17.17 -10.53 -6.98
N THR A 544 -17.41 -11.78 -7.36
CA THR A 544 -16.36 -12.77 -7.62
C THR A 544 -15.51 -12.35 -8.81
N LEU A 545 -16.14 -11.88 -9.88
CA LEU A 545 -15.42 -11.37 -11.05
C LEU A 545 -14.57 -10.15 -10.71
N LEU A 546 -15.13 -9.19 -9.94
CA LEU A 546 -14.39 -8.01 -9.52
C LEU A 546 -13.19 -8.39 -8.67
N LEU A 547 -13.37 -9.22 -7.64
CA LEU A 547 -12.27 -9.71 -6.80
C LEU A 547 -11.20 -10.46 -7.58
N ILE A 548 -11.56 -11.25 -8.60
CA ILE A 548 -10.56 -11.95 -9.41
C ILE A 548 -9.84 -10.97 -10.34
N CYS A 549 -10.60 -10.12 -11.02
CA CYS A 549 -10.04 -9.19 -11.98
C CYS A 549 -9.20 -8.11 -11.32
N ASP A 550 -9.60 -7.63 -10.13
CA ASP A 550 -8.91 -6.61 -9.34
C ASP A 550 -7.60 -7.11 -8.72
N GLU A 551 -7.40 -8.42 -8.70
CA GLU A 551 -6.19 -9.04 -8.14
C GLU A 551 -5.24 -9.60 -9.21
N ILE A 552 -5.70 -9.81 -10.46
CA ILE A 552 -4.93 -10.44 -11.55
C ILE A 552 -4.48 -9.45 -12.62
N GLN A 553 -5.27 -8.41 -12.86
CA GLN A 553 -4.96 -7.30 -13.77
C GLN A 553 -3.72 -6.48 -13.39
N GLU A 554 -3.01 -6.80 -12.31
CA GLU A 554 -1.76 -6.16 -11.89
C GLU A 554 -0.60 -6.42 -12.88
N TRP A 555 -0.79 -6.13 -14.18
CA TRP A 555 0.12 -6.44 -15.27
C TRP A 555 1.48 -5.74 -15.15
N ASN A 556 1.61 -4.75 -14.25
CA ASN A 556 2.82 -3.96 -13.98
C ASN A 556 2.96 -3.47 -12.51
N ARG A 557 2.40 -4.12 -11.47
CA ARG A 557 2.54 -3.65 -10.06
C ARG A 557 3.89 -4.08 -9.46
N PRO A 558 4.74 -3.16 -8.97
CA PRO A 558 5.81 -3.53 -8.05
C PRO A 558 5.20 -3.96 -6.70
N LEU A 559 5.63 -5.10 -6.14
CA LEU A 559 4.99 -5.72 -4.95
C LEU A 559 4.99 -4.89 -3.66
N ASP A 560 5.74 -3.78 -3.62
CA ASP A 560 5.91 -2.96 -2.42
C ASP A 560 4.55 -2.40 -1.93
N ASP A 561 3.55 -2.25 -2.82
CA ASP A 561 2.26 -1.63 -2.53
C ASP A 561 1.17 -2.56 -1.95
N LEU A 562 1.42 -3.87 -1.79
CA LEU A 562 0.42 -4.82 -1.24
C LEU A 562 0.31 -4.75 0.31
N GLY A 563 0.88 -3.73 0.96
CA GLY A 563 0.96 -3.67 2.42
C GLY A 563 1.81 -4.80 3.03
N LEU A 564 2.59 -5.49 2.21
CA LEU A 564 3.52 -6.55 2.59
C LEU A 564 4.91 -5.99 2.92
N ASP A 565 4.95 -4.83 3.58
CA ASP A 565 6.17 -4.12 4.02
C ASP A 565 7.16 -5.00 4.82
N SER A 566 6.73 -6.18 5.29
CA SER A 566 7.56 -7.14 6.00
C SER A 566 8.24 -8.21 5.13
N PHE A 567 8.00 -8.28 3.81
CA PHE A 567 8.47 -9.42 2.99
C PHE A 567 9.44 -9.02 1.87
N ARG A 568 10.74 -9.00 2.21
CA ARG A 568 11.92 -8.84 1.33
C ARG A 568 11.72 -9.28 -0.14
N GLY A 569 11.93 -8.35 -1.08
CA GLY A 569 12.10 -8.63 -2.51
C GLY A 569 10.83 -8.40 -3.33
N ARG A 570 10.94 -7.44 -4.27
CA ARG A 570 9.98 -7.20 -5.35
C ARG A 570 9.88 -8.46 -6.21
N ILE A 571 8.71 -9.11 -6.24
CA ILE A 571 8.39 -10.16 -7.20
C ILE A 571 7.40 -9.56 -8.18
N THR A 572 7.89 -8.87 -9.19
CA THR A 572 7.02 -8.44 -10.29
C THR A 572 6.57 -9.69 -11.02
N TYR A 573 5.27 -9.86 -11.20
CA TYR A 573 4.73 -10.93 -12.03
C TYR A 573 4.03 -10.32 -13.23
N LYS A 574 3.95 -11.11 -14.29
CA LYS A 574 3.50 -10.68 -15.60
C LYS A 574 2.54 -11.70 -16.15
N LEU A 575 1.36 -11.27 -16.57
CA LEU A 575 0.41 -12.15 -17.19
C LEU A 575 0.93 -12.61 -18.57
N GLU A 576 1.27 -13.89 -18.71
CA GLU A 576 1.77 -14.45 -19.97
C GLU A 576 0.61 -14.89 -20.86
N THR A 577 -0.31 -15.68 -20.31
CA THR A 577 -1.50 -16.19 -21.02
C THR A 577 -2.65 -16.43 -20.04
N ILE A 578 -3.88 -16.28 -20.51
CA ILE A 578 -5.07 -16.80 -19.84
C ILE A 578 -5.75 -17.75 -20.80
N THR A 579 -6.02 -18.96 -20.34
CA THR A 579 -6.75 -19.95 -21.13
C THR A 579 -7.93 -20.46 -20.33
N THR A 580 -9.06 -20.58 -21.01
CA THR A 580 -10.28 -21.14 -20.42
C THR A 580 -10.40 -22.59 -20.86
N ILE A 581 -10.51 -23.51 -19.91
CA ILE A 581 -10.63 -24.94 -20.15
C ILE A 581 -11.95 -25.40 -19.53
N VAL A 582 -12.73 -26.19 -20.26
CA VAL A 582 -13.92 -26.85 -19.73
C VAL A 582 -13.59 -28.31 -19.48
N GLU A 583 -13.51 -28.72 -18.21
CA GLU A 583 -13.21 -30.09 -17.77
C GLU A 583 -14.31 -30.54 -16.79
N ASP A 584 -14.93 -31.70 -17.01
CA ASP A 584 -15.87 -32.34 -16.05
C ASP A 584 -17.04 -31.44 -15.55
N ASN A 585 -17.56 -30.56 -16.41
CA ASN A 585 -18.54 -29.51 -16.07
C ASN A 585 -18.00 -28.39 -15.17
N SER A 586 -16.68 -28.25 -15.07
CA SER A 586 -15.99 -27.12 -14.45
C SER A 586 -15.38 -26.21 -15.49
N LEU A 587 -15.39 -24.92 -15.18
CA LEU A 587 -14.75 -23.87 -15.98
C LEU A 587 -13.45 -23.48 -15.29
N ILE A 588 -12.34 -23.89 -15.87
CA ILE A 588 -11.00 -23.73 -15.33
C ILE A 588 -10.35 -22.56 -16.06
N PHE A 589 -10.04 -21.49 -15.33
CA PHE A 589 -9.20 -20.42 -15.84
C PHE A 589 -7.74 -20.73 -15.51
N LYS A 590 -6.99 -21.17 -16.50
CA LYS A 590 -5.54 -21.33 -16.38
C LYS A 590 -4.89 -19.99 -16.66
N VAL A 591 -4.35 -19.38 -15.61
CA VAL A 591 -3.68 -18.07 -15.66
C VAL A 591 -2.18 -18.31 -15.51
N VAL A 592 -1.41 -18.13 -16.56
CA VAL A 592 0.05 -18.31 -16.51
C VAL A 592 0.68 -16.97 -16.15
N LEU A 593 1.39 -16.92 -15.03
CA LEU A 593 2.10 -15.73 -14.56
C LEU A 593 3.60 -15.95 -14.71
N PHE A 594 4.25 -15.10 -15.49
CA PHE A 594 5.70 -15.03 -15.57
C PHE A 594 6.22 -14.22 -14.38
N VAL A 595 6.93 -14.85 -13.45
CA VAL A 595 7.62 -14.14 -12.37
C VAL A 595 8.93 -13.59 -12.91
N LEU A 596 9.06 -12.26 -12.89
CA LEU A 596 10.31 -11.56 -13.13
C LEU A 596 11.13 -11.68 -11.84
N ASP A 597 12.06 -12.63 -11.80
CA ASP A 597 12.94 -12.87 -10.67
C ASP A 597 13.95 -11.72 -10.54
N GLU A 598 13.64 -10.73 -9.70
CA GLU A 598 14.53 -9.57 -9.51
C GLU A 598 15.43 -9.67 -8.28
N ALA A 599 15.31 -10.72 -7.44
CA ALA A 599 15.95 -10.72 -6.13
C ALA A 599 16.48 -12.08 -5.66
N GLY A 600 16.89 -13.00 -6.55
CA GLY A 600 17.57 -14.24 -6.14
C GLY A 600 16.81 -15.03 -5.07
N LEU A 601 15.48 -14.88 -5.05
CA LEU A 601 14.62 -15.61 -4.15
C LEU A 601 14.55 -17.03 -4.69
N ASP A 602 14.78 -18.01 -3.83
CA ASP A 602 14.61 -19.39 -4.24
C ASP A 602 13.15 -19.62 -4.69
N GLU A 603 12.99 -20.55 -5.63
CA GLU A 603 11.71 -20.90 -6.24
C GLU A 603 10.64 -21.24 -5.18
N LYS A 604 11.05 -21.86 -4.06
CA LYS A 604 10.17 -22.19 -2.95
C LYS A 604 9.61 -20.92 -2.31
N THR A 605 10.43 -19.89 -2.12
CA THR A 605 10.01 -18.61 -1.55
C THR A 605 9.08 -17.85 -2.49
N VAL A 606 9.35 -17.86 -3.79
CA VAL A 606 8.44 -17.29 -4.82
C VAL A 606 7.10 -18.03 -4.78
N ASN A 607 7.12 -19.37 -4.85
CA ASN A 607 5.92 -20.20 -4.80
C ASN A 607 5.16 -20.02 -3.47
N GLU A 608 5.85 -19.93 -2.33
CA GLU A 608 5.20 -19.66 -1.04
C GLU A 608 4.62 -18.26 -0.97
N LYS A 609 5.26 -17.25 -1.57
CA LYS A 609 4.75 -15.88 -1.60
C LYS A 609 3.54 -15.75 -2.50
N VAL A 610 3.58 -16.32 -3.71
CA VAL A 610 2.41 -16.35 -4.60
C VAL A 610 1.33 -17.21 -3.97
N ALA A 611 1.65 -18.40 -3.46
CA ALA A 611 0.69 -19.23 -2.75
C ALA A 611 0.10 -18.47 -1.58
N ARG A 612 0.87 -17.70 -0.79
CA ARG A 612 0.36 -16.85 0.28
C ARG A 612 -0.46 -15.68 -0.23
N MET A 613 -0.09 -14.99 -1.30
CA MET A 613 -0.92 -13.97 -1.93
C MET A 613 -2.27 -14.58 -2.34
N LEU A 614 -2.24 -15.77 -2.93
CA LEU A 614 -3.42 -16.55 -3.26
C LEU A 614 -4.08 -17.18 -2.02
N VAL A 615 -3.41 -17.31 -0.85
CA VAL A 615 -3.85 -18.01 0.38
C VAL A 615 -4.38 -17.08 1.48
N THR A 616 -3.73 -15.96 1.78
CA THR A 616 -4.34 -14.85 2.54
C THR A 616 -5.57 -14.34 1.81
N LYS A 617 -5.57 -14.41 0.47
CA LYS A 617 -6.79 -14.22 -0.34
C LYS A 617 -7.61 -15.50 -0.45
N LYS A 618 -7.05 -16.71 -0.29
CA LYS A 618 -7.80 -17.96 -0.21
C LYS A 618 -8.74 -17.90 0.97
N ASP A 619 -8.42 -17.30 2.12
CA ASP A 619 -9.43 -17.11 3.18
C ASP A 619 -10.63 -16.26 2.71
N ARG A 620 -10.47 -15.38 1.71
CA ARG A 620 -11.58 -14.73 0.98
C ARG A 620 -12.34 -15.67 0.03
N PHE A 621 -11.68 -16.68 -0.54
CA PHE A 621 -12.23 -17.62 -1.53
C PHE A 621 -12.54 -19.05 -0.99
N ASN A 622 -12.12 -19.43 0.23
CA ASN A 622 -12.14 -20.81 0.77
C ASN A 622 -13.50 -21.22 1.32
N ILE A 623 -14.57 -20.67 0.75
CA ILE A 623 -15.94 -20.96 1.14
C ILE A 623 -16.56 -21.85 0.06
N ILE A 624 -15.90 -22.98 -0.21
CA ILE A 624 -16.41 -24.00 -1.15
C ILE A 624 -16.53 -25.40 -0.51
N SER A 625 -15.97 -25.68 0.67
CA SER A 625 -15.85 -27.08 1.12
C SER A 625 -16.90 -27.61 2.12
N GLN A 626 -18.08 -27.02 2.24
CA GLN A 626 -19.12 -27.59 3.14
C GLN A 626 -20.53 -27.52 2.56
N PHE A 627 -20.85 -28.35 1.56
CA PHE A 627 -22.17 -28.99 1.43
C PHE A 627 -22.06 -30.18 0.47
N SER A 628 -21.83 -31.36 1.02
CA SER A 628 -22.14 -32.63 0.36
C SER A 628 -23.65 -32.85 0.46
N ASP A 629 -24.46 -32.19 -0.37
CA ASP A 629 -25.86 -32.58 -0.56
C ASP A 629 -26.02 -33.23 -1.95
N SER A 630 -26.30 -34.52 -1.92
CA SER A 630 -26.01 -35.50 -2.96
C SER A 630 -27.06 -35.57 -4.07
N LYS A 631 -27.64 -34.44 -4.50
CA LYS A 631 -28.59 -34.43 -5.62
C LYS A 631 -28.31 -33.31 -6.63
N ALA A 632 -27.46 -33.66 -7.59
CA ALA A 632 -27.45 -33.15 -8.96
C ALA A 632 -27.39 -31.62 -9.13
N ARG A 633 -26.47 -30.93 -8.45
CA ARG A 633 -26.00 -29.62 -8.90
C ARG A 633 -24.62 -29.80 -9.57
N LYS A 634 -24.52 -29.36 -10.82
CA LYS A 634 -23.24 -29.30 -11.55
C LYS A 634 -22.35 -28.28 -10.84
N ASN A 635 -21.32 -28.75 -10.14
CA ASN A 635 -20.34 -27.88 -9.49
C ASN A 635 -19.36 -27.39 -10.56
N ILE A 636 -19.44 -26.11 -10.89
CA ILE A 636 -18.45 -25.39 -11.69
C ILE A 636 -17.46 -24.82 -10.68
N SER A 637 -16.32 -25.49 -10.53
CA SER A 637 -15.20 -24.91 -9.79
C SER A 637 -14.37 -24.03 -10.73
N ILE A 638 -14.20 -22.75 -10.39
CA ILE A 638 -13.12 -21.96 -10.98
C ILE A 638 -11.82 -22.45 -10.35
N LEU A 639 -11.05 -23.19 -11.14
CA LEU A 639 -9.70 -23.59 -10.74
C LEU A 639 -8.70 -22.64 -11.37
N LEU A 640 -8.19 -21.70 -10.57
CA LEU A 640 -7.09 -20.84 -10.98
C LEU A 640 -5.79 -21.65 -10.92
N LYS A 641 -5.34 -22.17 -12.07
CA LYS A 641 -4.03 -22.83 -12.17
C LYS A 641 -2.99 -21.79 -12.55
N VAL A 642 -2.19 -21.37 -11.56
CA VAL A 642 -1.07 -20.45 -11.77
C VAL A 642 0.19 -21.24 -12.10
N TYR A 643 0.79 -20.96 -13.27
CA TYR A 643 2.03 -21.57 -13.71
C TYR A 643 3.13 -20.51 -13.78
N PHE A 644 4.30 -20.85 -13.25
CA PHE A 644 5.51 -20.01 -13.30
C PHE A 644 6.50 -20.59 -14.29
N LYS A 645 7.05 -19.74 -15.15
CA LYS A 645 8.08 -20.11 -16.12
C LYS A 645 9.46 -19.71 -15.61
N GLY A 646 10.05 -20.56 -14.78
CA GLY A 646 11.50 -20.60 -14.56
C GLY A 646 12.17 -21.51 -15.60
N ASN A 647 13.51 -21.54 -15.64
CA ASN A 647 14.30 -22.27 -16.65
C ASN A 647 14.06 -23.80 -16.74
N GLN A 648 13.17 -24.41 -15.95
CA GLN A 648 12.63 -25.75 -16.18
C GLN A 648 11.20 -25.84 -15.60
N VAL A 649 10.25 -26.36 -16.39
CA VAL A 649 8.85 -26.57 -16.02
C VAL A 649 8.75 -27.84 -15.15
N TYR A 650 8.30 -27.74 -13.89
CA TYR A 650 8.09 -28.90 -13.01
C TYR A 650 6.64 -29.02 -12.50
N GLU A 651 6.19 -30.27 -12.40
CA GLU A 651 4.81 -30.69 -12.09
C GLU A 651 4.34 -30.43 -10.64
N ASP A 652 5.19 -29.97 -9.72
CA ASP A 652 4.88 -30.03 -8.28
C ASP A 652 3.83 -29.01 -7.78
N VAL A 653 3.44 -28.02 -8.58
CA VAL A 653 2.30 -27.13 -8.27
C VAL A 653 0.95 -27.89 -8.31
N ARG A 654 0.88 -29.06 -8.99
CA ARG A 654 -0.32 -29.93 -8.96
C ARG A 654 -0.69 -30.40 -7.56
N LYS A 655 0.27 -30.54 -6.63
CA LYS A 655 0.02 -31.06 -5.27
C LYS A 655 -0.52 -30.01 -4.30
N LEU A 656 -0.33 -28.72 -4.58
CA LEU A 656 -0.78 -27.62 -3.72
C LEU A 656 -2.21 -27.15 -4.03
N LEU A 657 -2.71 -27.43 -5.23
CA LEU A 657 -4.07 -27.07 -5.68
C LEU A 657 -5.07 -28.24 -5.65
N ILE A 658 -4.63 -29.47 -5.41
CA ILE A 658 -5.50 -30.65 -5.22
C ILE A 658 -5.24 -31.22 -3.83
N LEU A 659 -5.76 -30.56 -2.79
CA LEU A 659 -5.85 -31.15 -1.45
C LEU A 659 -7.11 -30.65 -0.71
N LYS A 660 -8.26 -31.26 -1.04
CA LYS A 660 -9.13 -32.02 -0.13
C LYS A 660 -10.51 -32.22 -0.77
N GLU A 661 -10.64 -33.30 -1.54
CA GLU A 661 -11.84 -34.15 -1.40
C GLU A 661 -11.48 -35.19 -0.32
N ALA A 662 -12.10 -35.01 0.85
CA ALA A 662 -12.37 -36.05 1.82
C ALA A 662 -13.83 -35.88 2.23
#